data_AF-A0A6B2CRV3-F1
#
_entry.id   AF-A0A6B2CRV3-F1
#
_cell.length_a   1.000
_cell.length_b   1.000
_cell.length_c   1.000
_cell.angle_alpha   90.00
_cell.angle_beta   90.00
_cell.angle_gamma   90.00
#
_symmetry.space_group_name_H-M   'P 1'
#
loop_
_entity.id
_entity.type
_entity.pdbx_description
1 polymer ?
#
loop_
_entity_poly.entity_id
_entity_poly.type
_entity_poly.pdbx_seq_one_letter_code
_entity_poly.pdbx_strand_id
1 'polypeptide(L)'
;MEMWRRRGEAASAAALYSVYSGLYSEAVVSSMASAVALAEVGRFREAVQYVQRAAKALYEGAKEAFEKVKVTVQRLVELFVEAVTRVLAWVDEHKAYLFLMAAGAVALSAALNMWGLVEFDKLAYAASLTPFIPAGVREHPREEAFKILREAPDPYKRFKEIAKAANAGEVKLAEPWESLRVLIMPKPSEERRLMMSKTYRELDEGKKKALFYAVLALEEAFGVYRSALREAAAKKAVEKREVGEWPFKRVAYMADLGRLAQLAEKEEAAFENALEILRKRLNEYAVKYGLRDLINVKEDVARRLAEAEDKELSRFSGVSFGVKALAALMAYREYALGRRGVFGKAAWYWLEVGGSARLLYYTPRTAYVKAERAGVEKPAAVEEMLVEALRRLFLKPGADHYSDFIEELAKVGKLALILERGDESSYVFRLYSVKESGGLEGLDIELWISKVGKGIVYFLKFEDVERWQVFFKPELEAAMKAAEEVGGRLPVEDRLPYMLSWVNSDVAISRKKGERVLRMSTSHLWQFAETHALFGWSVVELRMTLTLGGPKLQVVVEAPLEKLDEAIKRGAEGGWLKMLETKAELKGLKHVKSWDNLKRWVAENWDVVVEAAVKRLGEEVRNELEALRDKLNDDKIAREVVAPALLLIQAEKLGVDEETLRYFGAVISGAIGGDGHVSAAMKRIELASGKRAVALLWKVAFAAYDVEAEVKDGRGFDVAASGVGAARLAGLYFRYGSPLLEGDDRLKNHKLAEAVKLGAEGLDIRWEGLRRTPSGLVAADLTISEGGAAMKYNVYLSENAIELNFQSTDRSRAELAVRLLRLAGISAEVKKVKVGGRDVWRVRAYTDTLAAGHKELRDALAELVKKAVENGWVDAGKAEGWLKKLEVGLTLEEGWPRYHVGLKDGALVVKFGSTDPDKIKQEARRLMDMGLEEGKHFTVKMPEGGDAGYLYIRREGLERAAWLSVYGSEEQQRWAAEFVEYILQRAEEAGKEVSEKANKIIDEGKSRGSLTLKGFEKDVEVDGRRHKVKVIDGEAVEEERDGRKLLRIKITAEVGGVRSDYTITYGRYGDDNETRGFAYARADAPGGREEDAERFAAVIEALTGVKPKVYRKSDGDIEIVCGRTHLEGFMRYTELADAIKEWLEETSRR
;
A
#
# COMPACT_ATOMS: atom_id res chain seq x y z
N MET A 1 -51.02 23.62 -64.54
CA MET A 1 -50.33 24.24 -63.41
C MET A 1 -48.94 23.61 -63.31
N GLU A 2 -48.12 23.74 -64.36
CA GLU A 2 -47.25 24.88 -64.71
C GLU A 2 -46.07 25.01 -63.73
N MET A 3 -44.86 24.59 -64.09
CA MET A 3 -43.88 25.19 -65.02
C MET A 3 -42.79 25.90 -64.19
N TRP A 4 -41.52 25.68 -64.57
CA TRP A 4 -40.27 26.48 -64.33
C TRP A 4 -39.14 25.70 -63.62
N ARG A 5 -38.11 25.20 -64.31
CA ARG A 5 -36.94 25.86 -64.96
C ARG A 5 -35.97 26.61 -64.02
N ARG A 6 -34.83 25.93 -63.79
CA ARG A 6 -33.43 26.35 -64.05
C ARG A 6 -32.84 27.61 -63.35
N ARG A 7 -31.75 27.29 -62.64
CA ARG A 7 -30.36 27.78 -62.77
C ARG A 7 -29.89 29.01 -61.99
N GLY A 8 -28.66 28.83 -61.48
CA GLY A 8 -27.60 29.85 -61.37
C GLY A 8 -27.35 30.24 -59.92
N GLU A 9 -26.32 29.79 -59.19
CA GLU A 9 -24.85 29.77 -59.40
C GLU A 9 -24.20 30.50 -58.21
N ALA A 10 -22.99 30.06 -57.86
CA ALA A 10 -21.98 30.67 -56.97
C ALA A 10 -22.16 30.59 -55.44
N ALA A 11 -21.44 29.66 -54.79
CA ALA A 11 -20.26 29.98 -53.96
C ALA A 11 -19.65 28.72 -53.29
N SER A 12 -18.49 28.32 -53.81
CA SER A 12 -17.31 27.75 -53.13
C SER A 12 -17.43 26.87 -51.86
N ALA A 13 -16.93 25.63 -52.00
CA ALA A 13 -15.91 25.03 -51.12
C ALA A 13 -16.24 24.75 -49.63
N ALA A 14 -17.42 24.20 -49.32
CA ALA A 14 -17.72 23.75 -47.94
C ALA A 14 -18.56 22.46 -47.80
N ALA A 15 -18.61 21.57 -48.80
CA ALA A 15 -19.46 20.36 -48.77
C ALA A 15 -18.73 19.06 -49.15
N LEU A 16 -17.52 18.86 -48.60
CA LEU A 16 -16.81 17.56 -48.59
C LEU A 16 -16.68 16.97 -47.17
N TYR A 17 -17.50 17.44 -46.22
CA TYR A 17 -17.40 17.05 -44.80
C TYR A 17 -18.63 16.34 -44.22
N SER A 18 -19.66 15.99 -45.02
CA SER A 18 -20.90 15.38 -44.48
C SER A 18 -21.39 14.11 -45.16
N VAL A 19 -20.54 13.38 -45.90
CA VAL A 19 -20.90 12.09 -46.53
C VAL A 19 -20.12 10.90 -45.93
N TYR A 20 -19.30 11.13 -44.89
CA TYR A 20 -18.58 10.06 -44.17
C TYR A 20 -19.25 9.61 -42.86
N SER A 21 -20.50 9.99 -42.61
CA SER A 21 -21.26 9.49 -41.47
C SER A 21 -22.73 9.31 -41.82
N GLY A 22 -23.17 8.06 -41.83
CA GLY A 22 -24.59 7.70 -41.84
C GLY A 22 -25.07 7.13 -43.18
N LEU A 23 -24.90 5.82 -43.35
CA LEU A 23 -25.84 4.88 -44.00
C LEU A 23 -25.24 3.46 -44.01
N TYR A 24 -24.82 2.97 -42.84
CA TYR A 24 -24.59 1.54 -42.57
C TYR A 24 -24.99 1.22 -41.12
N SER A 25 -26.23 1.55 -40.75
CA SER A 25 -26.86 1.07 -39.52
C SER A 25 -28.17 0.32 -39.80
N GLU A 26 -28.33 -0.77 -39.05
CA GLU A 26 -29.57 -1.46 -38.70
C GLU A 26 -30.33 -2.26 -39.78
N ALA A 27 -30.48 -1.80 -41.02
CA ALA A 27 -31.36 -2.49 -41.98
C ALA A 27 -30.79 -3.84 -42.53
N VAL A 28 -29.46 -3.99 -42.59
CA VAL A 28 -28.79 -5.20 -43.10
C VAL A 28 -28.52 -6.23 -41.99
N VAL A 29 -28.29 -5.75 -40.76
CA VAL A 29 -28.10 -6.62 -39.58
C VAL A 29 -29.44 -7.19 -39.10
N SER A 30 -30.52 -6.41 -39.17
CA SER A 30 -31.88 -6.88 -38.86
C SER A 30 -32.40 -7.92 -39.85
N SER A 31 -32.04 -7.82 -41.14
CA SER A 31 -32.50 -8.77 -42.17
C SER A 31 -31.71 -10.08 -42.16
N MET A 32 -30.44 -10.08 -41.70
CA MET A 32 -29.70 -11.30 -41.42
C MET A 32 -30.16 -12.00 -40.13
N ALA A 33 -30.52 -11.25 -39.08
CA ALA A 33 -31.05 -11.83 -37.85
C ALA A 33 -32.43 -12.50 -38.07
N SER A 34 -33.31 -11.90 -38.89
CA SER A 34 -34.61 -12.50 -39.24
C SER A 34 -34.51 -13.70 -40.17
N ALA A 35 -33.45 -13.82 -40.98
CA ALA A 35 -33.21 -14.99 -41.82
C ALA A 35 -32.63 -16.19 -41.04
N VAL A 36 -31.90 -15.92 -39.94
CA VAL A 36 -31.33 -16.96 -39.07
C VAL A 36 -32.35 -17.50 -38.06
N ALA A 37 -33.41 -16.75 -37.75
CA ALA A 37 -34.50 -17.19 -36.90
C ALA A 37 -35.53 -18.12 -37.58
N LEU A 38 -35.46 -18.35 -38.91
CA LEU A 38 -36.46 -19.13 -39.66
C LEU A 38 -35.92 -20.38 -40.40
N ALA A 39 -34.69 -20.82 -40.12
CA ALA A 39 -34.10 -21.98 -40.79
C ALA A 39 -33.99 -23.20 -39.87
N GLU A 40 -35.12 -23.84 -39.55
CA GLU A 40 -35.12 -25.28 -39.29
C GLU A 40 -34.78 -26.01 -40.60
N VAL A 41 -33.73 -26.85 -40.53
CA VAL A 41 -33.41 -28.02 -41.37
C VAL A 41 -33.85 -27.96 -42.85
N GLY A 42 -32.90 -27.71 -43.76
CA GLY A 42 -32.98 -28.28 -45.13
C GLY A 42 -32.56 -27.46 -46.35
N ARG A 43 -32.03 -26.23 -46.25
CA ARG A 43 -31.75 -25.40 -47.46
C ARG A 43 -30.37 -24.71 -47.53
N PHE A 44 -29.31 -25.35 -47.06
CA PHE A 44 -27.93 -24.85 -47.16
C PHE A 44 -27.45 -24.61 -48.60
N ARG A 45 -27.98 -25.34 -49.58
CA ARG A 45 -27.54 -25.27 -50.99
C ARG A 45 -27.98 -23.99 -51.71
N GLU A 46 -29.11 -23.41 -51.34
CA GLU A 46 -29.66 -22.18 -51.94
C GLU A 46 -28.98 -20.92 -51.38
N ALA A 47 -28.63 -20.91 -50.10
CA ALA A 47 -27.88 -19.81 -49.48
C ALA A 47 -26.46 -19.68 -50.04
N VAL A 48 -25.79 -20.80 -50.32
CA VAL A 48 -24.46 -20.82 -50.96
C VAL A 48 -24.52 -20.30 -52.40
N GLN A 49 -25.59 -20.60 -53.16
CA GLN A 49 -25.77 -20.05 -54.51
C GLN A 49 -26.03 -18.54 -54.50
N TYR A 50 -26.70 -18.01 -53.47
CA TYR A 50 -26.94 -16.59 -53.30
C TYR A 50 -25.63 -15.83 -52.99
N VAL A 51 -24.81 -16.39 -52.08
CA VAL A 51 -23.47 -15.85 -51.76
C VAL A 51 -22.54 -15.93 -52.98
N GLN A 52 -22.60 -17.00 -53.76
CA GLN A 52 -21.84 -17.11 -55.02
C GLN A 52 -22.27 -16.08 -56.08
N ARG A 53 -23.57 -15.79 -56.21
CA ARG A 53 -24.07 -14.74 -57.12
C ARG A 53 -23.68 -13.34 -56.64
N ALA A 54 -23.75 -13.08 -55.33
CA ALA A 54 -23.33 -11.82 -54.75
C ALA A 54 -21.80 -11.59 -54.89
N ALA A 55 -21.00 -12.64 -54.68
CA ALA A 55 -19.55 -12.62 -54.90
C ALA A 55 -19.19 -12.41 -56.38
N LYS A 56 -19.96 -13.01 -57.31
CA LYS A 56 -19.77 -12.82 -58.76
C LYS A 56 -20.14 -11.39 -59.21
N ALA A 57 -21.18 -10.79 -58.62
CA ALA A 57 -21.56 -9.41 -58.89
C ALA A 57 -20.52 -8.41 -58.31
N LEU A 58 -19.97 -8.68 -57.13
CA LEU A 58 -18.85 -7.93 -56.55
C LEU A 58 -17.58 -8.05 -57.39
N TYR A 59 -17.32 -9.24 -57.95
CA TYR A 59 -16.19 -9.48 -58.85
C TYR A 59 -16.33 -8.73 -60.18
N GLU A 60 -17.52 -8.70 -60.79
CA GLU A 60 -17.73 -7.94 -62.03
C GLU A 60 -17.73 -6.42 -61.80
N GLY A 61 -18.26 -5.94 -60.66
CA GLY A 61 -18.16 -4.52 -60.27
C GLY A 61 -16.73 -4.08 -59.95
N ALA A 62 -15.89 -4.99 -59.44
CA ALA A 62 -14.47 -4.73 -59.20
C ALA A 62 -13.64 -4.77 -60.50
N LYS A 63 -14.05 -5.57 -61.50
CA LYS A 63 -13.33 -5.73 -62.77
C LYS A 63 -13.17 -4.41 -63.56
N GLU A 64 -14.19 -3.55 -63.55
CA GLU A 64 -14.12 -2.21 -64.18
C GLU A 64 -13.22 -1.22 -63.41
N ALA A 65 -13.08 -1.38 -62.10
CA ALA A 65 -12.15 -0.58 -61.28
C ALA A 65 -10.69 -1.04 -61.45
N PHE A 66 -10.46 -2.33 -61.73
CA PHE A 66 -9.13 -2.93 -61.87
C PHE A 66 -8.52 -2.83 -63.29
N GLU A 67 -9.29 -2.53 -64.34
CA GLU A 67 -8.72 -2.25 -65.68
C GLU A 67 -7.92 -0.93 -65.75
N LYS A 68 -8.07 -0.04 -64.75
CA LYS A 68 -7.39 1.26 -64.72
C LYS A 68 -6.04 1.28 -64.01
N VAL A 69 -5.57 0.17 -63.43
CA VAL A 69 -4.25 0.10 -62.79
C VAL A 69 -3.54 -1.18 -63.24
N LYS A 70 -2.69 -1.05 -64.25
CA LYS A 70 -1.90 -2.16 -64.79
C LYS A 70 -0.65 -2.41 -63.94
N VAL A 71 -0.42 -3.70 -63.70
CA VAL A 71 0.78 -4.37 -63.15
C VAL A 71 0.85 -4.38 -61.61
N THR A 72 0.25 -5.42 -61.00
CA THR A 72 0.74 -6.29 -59.88
C THR A 72 -0.44 -6.92 -59.12
N VAL A 73 -1.42 -7.53 -59.81
CA VAL A 73 -2.64 -8.09 -59.17
C VAL A 73 -2.76 -9.61 -59.31
N GLN A 74 -1.96 -10.24 -60.17
CA GLN A 74 -2.06 -11.69 -60.43
C GLN A 74 -1.71 -12.55 -59.20
N ARG A 75 -0.76 -12.11 -58.38
CA ARG A 75 -0.29 -12.84 -57.19
C ARG A 75 -1.20 -12.70 -55.96
N LEU A 76 -1.98 -11.62 -55.91
CA LEU A 76 -3.00 -11.38 -54.86
C LEU A 76 -4.24 -12.26 -55.08
N VAL A 77 -4.60 -12.49 -56.33
CA VAL A 77 -5.74 -13.34 -56.70
C VAL A 77 -5.43 -14.82 -56.45
N GLU A 78 -4.22 -15.29 -56.72
CA GLU A 78 -3.80 -16.66 -56.40
C GLU A 78 -3.83 -16.95 -54.89
N LEU A 79 -3.27 -16.04 -54.08
CA LEU A 79 -3.27 -16.17 -52.62
C LEU A 79 -4.68 -16.11 -52.01
N PHE A 80 -5.58 -15.30 -52.61
CA PHE A 80 -6.96 -15.22 -52.17
C PHE A 80 -7.74 -16.51 -52.48
N VAL A 81 -7.55 -17.09 -53.67
CA VAL A 81 -8.20 -18.35 -54.06
C VAL A 81 -7.67 -19.53 -53.23
N GLU A 82 -6.36 -19.56 -52.95
CA GLU A 82 -5.75 -20.57 -52.09
C GLU A 82 -6.24 -20.49 -50.63
N ALA A 83 -6.39 -19.26 -50.10
CA ALA A 83 -6.95 -19.04 -48.76
C ALA A 83 -8.42 -19.49 -48.67
N VAL A 84 -9.25 -19.17 -49.67
CA VAL A 84 -10.66 -19.59 -49.69
C VAL A 84 -10.79 -21.11 -49.82
N THR A 85 -9.90 -21.76 -50.57
CA THR A 85 -9.94 -23.23 -50.74
C THR A 85 -9.52 -23.95 -49.45
N ARG A 86 -8.55 -23.41 -48.70
CA ARG A 86 -8.17 -23.93 -47.37
C ARG A 86 -9.25 -23.72 -46.32
N VAL A 87 -9.97 -22.60 -46.36
CA VAL A 87 -11.11 -22.35 -45.46
C VAL A 87 -12.28 -23.29 -45.79
N LEU A 88 -12.56 -23.54 -47.07
CA LEU A 88 -13.60 -24.48 -47.48
C LEU A 88 -13.27 -25.93 -47.13
N ALA A 89 -12.00 -26.34 -47.26
CA ALA A 89 -11.54 -27.66 -46.83
C ALA A 89 -11.66 -27.85 -45.30
N TRP A 90 -11.31 -26.82 -44.52
CA TRP A 90 -11.44 -26.83 -43.06
C TRP A 90 -12.91 -26.87 -42.59
N VAL A 91 -13.82 -26.17 -43.28
CA VAL A 91 -15.26 -26.18 -43.02
C VAL A 91 -15.89 -27.54 -43.35
N ASP A 92 -15.42 -28.22 -44.41
CA ASP A 92 -15.91 -29.55 -44.79
C ASP A 92 -15.51 -30.64 -43.76
N GLU A 93 -14.32 -30.50 -43.17
CA GLU A 93 -13.75 -31.41 -42.17
C GLU A 93 -14.40 -31.25 -40.77
N HIS A 94 -14.96 -30.07 -40.46
CA HIS A 94 -15.53 -29.73 -39.15
C HIS A 94 -17.05 -29.52 -39.15
N LYS A 95 -17.77 -30.07 -40.14
CA LYS A 95 -19.23 -29.95 -40.32
C LYS A 95 -20.08 -30.25 -39.07
N ALA A 96 -19.66 -31.21 -38.24
CA ALA A 96 -20.36 -31.55 -36.98
C ALA A 96 -20.08 -30.55 -35.84
N TYR A 97 -18.92 -29.87 -35.87
CA TYR A 97 -18.48 -28.90 -34.85
C TYR A 97 -19.15 -27.52 -35.05
N LEU A 98 -19.47 -27.18 -36.30
CA LEU A 98 -20.18 -25.93 -36.65
C LEU A 98 -21.68 -25.96 -36.29
N PHE A 99 -22.29 -27.15 -36.16
CA PHE A 99 -23.67 -27.30 -35.68
C PHE A 99 -23.84 -26.96 -34.19
N LEU A 100 -22.78 -27.05 -33.39
CA LEU A 100 -22.78 -26.71 -31.96
C LEU A 100 -22.44 -25.24 -31.67
N MET A 101 -22.02 -24.47 -32.67
CA MET A 101 -21.52 -23.09 -32.50
C MET A 101 -22.37 -22.05 -33.25
N ALA A 102 -23.69 -22.18 -33.17
CA ALA A 102 -24.61 -21.10 -33.52
C ALA A 102 -24.68 -20.04 -32.38
N ALA A 103 -23.53 -19.40 -32.11
CA ALA A 103 -23.41 -18.19 -31.29
C ALA A 103 -22.13 -17.45 -31.71
N GLY A 104 -22.10 -17.02 -32.97
CA GLY A 104 -20.94 -16.42 -33.63
C GLY A 104 -20.81 -14.93 -33.38
N ALA A 105 -20.00 -14.56 -32.38
CA ALA A 105 -19.31 -13.26 -32.30
C ALA A 105 -17.95 -13.35 -31.56
N VAL A 106 -17.78 -14.34 -30.67
CA VAL A 106 -16.58 -14.45 -29.81
C VAL A 106 -15.45 -15.27 -30.47
N ALA A 107 -15.76 -16.19 -31.38
CA ALA A 107 -14.74 -17.09 -31.96
C ALA A 107 -13.78 -16.39 -32.95
N LEU A 108 -14.24 -15.39 -33.72
CA LEU A 108 -13.36 -14.61 -34.59
C LEU A 108 -12.43 -13.71 -33.78
N SER A 109 -12.92 -13.14 -32.68
CA SER A 109 -12.10 -12.39 -31.72
C SER A 109 -11.09 -13.29 -30.99
N ALA A 110 -11.47 -14.54 -30.66
CA ALA A 110 -10.58 -15.51 -30.01
C ALA A 110 -9.51 -16.05 -30.98
N ALA A 111 -9.85 -16.29 -32.24
CA ALA A 111 -8.90 -16.70 -33.28
C ALA A 111 -7.92 -15.57 -33.65
N LEU A 112 -8.40 -14.32 -33.76
CA LEU A 112 -7.54 -13.14 -33.94
C LEU A 112 -6.67 -12.86 -32.71
N ASN A 113 -7.12 -13.19 -31.49
CA ASN A 113 -6.31 -13.05 -30.28
C ASN A 113 -5.26 -14.16 -30.10
N MET A 114 -5.51 -15.40 -30.55
CA MET A 114 -4.49 -16.46 -30.53
C MET A 114 -3.38 -16.23 -31.56
N TRP A 115 -3.68 -15.61 -32.70
CA TRP A 115 -2.65 -15.13 -33.63
C TRP A 115 -2.04 -13.78 -33.22
N GLY A 116 -2.80 -12.95 -32.49
CA GLY A 116 -2.39 -11.61 -32.07
C GLY A 116 -1.35 -11.56 -30.94
N LEU A 117 -1.08 -12.64 -30.22
CA LEU A 117 -0.18 -12.58 -29.04
C LEU A 117 1.29 -12.94 -29.31
N VAL A 118 1.63 -13.44 -30.50
CA VAL A 118 3.02 -13.84 -30.83
C VAL A 118 3.73 -12.86 -31.79
N GLU A 119 3.02 -11.98 -32.52
CA GLU A 119 3.66 -11.22 -33.62
C GLU A 119 3.19 -9.77 -33.84
N PHE A 120 2.79 -9.02 -32.80
CA PHE A 120 2.48 -7.57 -32.98
C PHE A 120 3.70 -6.72 -33.37
N ASP A 121 4.92 -7.08 -32.94
CA ASP A 121 6.14 -6.37 -33.36
C ASP A 121 6.40 -6.51 -34.86
N LYS A 122 6.01 -7.64 -35.48
CA LYS A 122 6.18 -7.89 -36.92
C LYS A 122 5.07 -7.30 -37.77
N LEU A 123 3.84 -7.19 -37.25
CA LEU A 123 2.71 -6.61 -37.98
C LEU A 123 2.69 -5.08 -37.93
N ALA A 124 3.14 -4.45 -36.84
CA ALA A 124 3.41 -3.01 -36.83
C ALA A 124 4.56 -2.66 -37.80
N TYR A 125 5.59 -3.51 -37.88
CA TYR A 125 6.67 -3.43 -38.85
C TYR A 125 6.16 -3.62 -40.30
N ALA A 126 5.28 -4.58 -40.56
CA ALA A 126 4.70 -4.84 -41.88
C ALA A 126 3.68 -3.77 -42.32
N ALA A 127 2.88 -3.21 -41.41
CA ALA A 127 1.94 -2.13 -41.70
C ALA A 127 2.64 -0.77 -41.93
N SER A 128 3.90 -0.63 -41.49
CA SER A 128 4.72 0.55 -41.75
C SER A 128 5.33 0.58 -43.16
N LEU A 129 5.26 -0.53 -43.90
CA LEU A 129 5.71 -0.64 -45.28
C LEU A 129 4.57 -0.24 -46.23
N THR A 130 4.35 1.07 -46.39
CA THR A 130 3.74 1.65 -47.60
C THR A 130 4.85 2.22 -48.51
N PRO A 131 4.66 2.24 -49.84
CA PRO A 131 5.72 1.95 -50.82
C PRO A 131 6.66 3.13 -51.18
N PHE A 132 6.81 4.12 -50.30
CA PHE A 132 7.69 5.28 -50.54
C PHE A 132 8.69 5.45 -49.40
N ILE A 133 9.68 4.55 -49.32
CA ILE A 133 10.82 4.67 -48.42
C ILE A 133 12.06 5.00 -49.26
N PRO A 134 12.73 6.14 -49.06
CA PRO A 134 14.06 6.34 -49.61
C PRO A 134 15.03 5.36 -48.92
N ALA A 135 15.74 4.55 -49.70
CA ALA A 135 16.72 3.61 -49.20
C ALA A 135 17.81 4.36 -48.38
N GLY A 136 17.93 4.07 -47.08
CA GLY A 136 19.00 4.60 -46.22
C GLY A 136 18.64 5.03 -44.78
N VAL A 137 17.36 5.04 -44.38
CA VAL A 137 16.94 5.47 -43.02
C VAL A 137 17.05 4.33 -42.02
N ARG A 138 17.73 4.55 -40.88
CA ARG A 138 17.89 3.56 -39.79
C ARG A 138 16.72 3.67 -38.80
N GLU A 139 15.93 2.60 -38.64
CA GLU A 139 14.89 2.53 -37.60
C GLU A 139 15.45 1.93 -36.31
N HIS A 140 15.19 2.55 -35.15
CA HIS A 140 15.54 1.98 -33.84
C HIS A 140 14.27 1.45 -33.12
N PRO A 141 14.17 0.13 -32.88
CA PRO A 141 13.16 -0.47 -32.01
C PRO A 141 13.16 0.10 -30.59
N ARG A 142 12.06 -0.07 -29.86
CA ARG A 142 11.86 0.44 -28.48
C ARG A 142 13.01 0.01 -27.56
N GLU A 143 13.41 -1.25 -27.64
CA GLU A 143 14.45 -1.89 -26.82
C GLU A 143 15.86 -1.49 -27.25
N GLU A 144 16.11 -1.34 -28.56
CA GLU A 144 17.42 -0.92 -29.07
C GLU A 144 17.73 0.53 -28.69
N ALA A 145 16.75 1.43 -28.87
CA ALA A 145 16.87 2.82 -28.44
C ALA A 145 17.05 2.93 -26.93
N PHE A 146 16.33 2.12 -26.14
CA PHE A 146 16.51 2.06 -24.69
C PHE A 146 17.94 1.66 -24.31
N LYS A 147 18.49 0.59 -24.92
CA LYS A 147 19.85 0.11 -24.64
C LYS A 147 20.90 1.17 -24.95
N ILE A 148 20.81 1.81 -26.12
CA ILE A 148 21.73 2.88 -26.54
C ILE A 148 21.72 4.06 -25.55
N LEU A 149 20.52 4.44 -25.06
CA LEU A 149 20.38 5.53 -24.10
C LEU A 149 20.91 5.15 -22.72
N ARG A 150 20.65 3.92 -22.26
CA ARG A 150 21.08 3.42 -20.94
C ARG A 150 22.60 3.32 -20.81
N GLU A 151 23.28 2.89 -21.88
CA GLU A 151 24.74 2.71 -21.90
C GLU A 151 25.50 4.03 -22.09
N ALA A 152 24.80 5.13 -22.40
CA ALA A 152 25.43 6.42 -22.63
C ALA A 152 25.88 7.09 -21.30
N PRO A 153 27.06 7.74 -21.25
CA PRO A 153 27.52 8.47 -20.07
C PRO A 153 26.56 9.61 -19.66
N ASP A 154 25.95 10.26 -20.65
CA ASP A 154 24.87 11.23 -20.51
C ASP A 154 23.70 10.84 -21.42
N PRO A 155 22.72 10.06 -20.89
CA PRO A 155 21.56 9.60 -21.65
C PRO A 155 20.72 10.73 -22.24
N TYR A 156 20.61 11.86 -21.55
CA TYR A 156 19.77 12.98 -22.00
C TYR A 156 20.43 13.71 -23.18
N LYS A 157 21.74 13.97 -23.10
CA LYS A 157 22.48 14.56 -24.22
C LYS A 157 22.47 13.63 -25.43
N ARG A 158 22.68 12.34 -25.22
CA ARG A 158 22.62 11.33 -26.28
C ARG A 158 21.25 11.27 -26.93
N PHE A 159 20.18 11.35 -26.15
CA PHE A 159 18.82 11.43 -26.66
C PHE A 159 18.60 12.66 -27.55
N LYS A 160 19.11 13.84 -27.15
CA LYS A 160 18.99 15.06 -27.97
C LYS A 160 19.71 14.93 -29.33
N GLU A 161 20.83 14.20 -29.40
CA GLU A 161 21.50 13.90 -30.67
C GLU A 161 20.62 13.01 -31.57
N ILE A 162 20.08 11.94 -31.00
CA ILE A 162 19.19 11.01 -31.73
C ILE A 162 17.91 11.73 -32.18
N ALA A 163 17.33 12.58 -31.32
CA ALA A 163 16.17 13.39 -31.62
C ALA A 163 16.43 14.40 -32.75
N LYS A 164 17.64 14.98 -32.84
CA LYS A 164 18.05 15.83 -33.96
C LYS A 164 18.12 15.05 -35.27
N ALA A 165 18.75 13.88 -35.25
CA ALA A 165 18.80 13.00 -36.43
C ALA A 165 17.39 12.56 -36.86
N ALA A 166 16.51 12.26 -35.91
CA ALA A 166 15.11 11.93 -36.18
C ALA A 166 14.32 13.12 -36.77
N ASN A 167 14.59 14.34 -36.30
CA ASN A 167 14.00 15.54 -36.87
C ASN A 167 14.47 15.81 -38.31
N ALA A 168 15.73 15.48 -38.62
CA ALA A 168 16.30 15.54 -39.95
C ALA A 168 15.82 14.41 -40.89
N GLY A 169 15.10 13.41 -40.35
CA GLY A 169 14.60 12.26 -41.11
C GLY A 169 15.65 11.16 -41.35
N GLU A 170 16.80 11.24 -40.68
CA GLU A 170 17.90 10.27 -40.78
C GLU A 170 17.62 8.99 -39.96
N VAL A 171 16.80 9.12 -38.91
CA VAL A 171 16.45 8.06 -37.95
C VAL A 171 14.95 8.08 -37.68
N LYS A 172 14.36 6.90 -37.45
CA LYS A 172 12.97 6.79 -36.96
C LYS A 172 12.96 6.19 -35.57
N LEU A 173 12.20 6.82 -34.66
CA LEU A 173 12.05 6.39 -33.27
C LEU A 173 10.71 5.69 -33.06
N ALA A 174 10.72 4.58 -32.33
CA ALA A 174 9.51 3.96 -31.79
C ALA A 174 9.04 4.70 -30.52
N GLU A 175 7.77 4.52 -30.15
CA GLU A 175 7.25 4.95 -28.84
C GLU A 175 7.95 4.16 -27.70
N PRO A 176 8.30 4.78 -26.56
CA PRO A 176 7.99 6.16 -26.12
C PRO A 176 8.93 7.27 -26.63
N TRP A 177 10.02 6.90 -27.30
CA TRP A 177 11.10 7.81 -27.67
C TRP A 177 10.65 8.89 -28.65
N GLU A 178 9.73 8.55 -29.55
CA GLU A 178 9.12 9.51 -30.47
C GLU A 178 8.26 10.55 -29.74
N SER A 179 7.46 10.15 -28.75
CA SER A 179 6.73 11.11 -27.90
C SER A 179 7.68 12.00 -27.09
N LEU A 180 8.79 11.47 -26.59
CA LEU A 180 9.83 12.27 -25.93
C LEU A 180 10.49 13.27 -26.90
N ARG A 181 10.74 12.87 -28.15
CA ARG A 181 11.31 13.75 -29.19
C ARG A 181 10.40 14.94 -29.39
N VAL A 182 9.10 14.70 -29.59
CA VAL A 182 8.09 15.75 -29.77
C VAL A 182 8.03 16.70 -28.58
N LEU A 183 8.14 16.20 -27.35
CA LEU A 183 8.04 17.04 -26.14
C LEU A 183 9.33 17.82 -25.85
N ILE A 184 10.49 17.21 -26.08
CA ILE A 184 11.79 17.79 -25.70
C ILE A 184 12.39 18.62 -26.84
N MET A 185 12.32 18.12 -28.07
CA MET A 185 12.86 18.72 -29.29
C MET A 185 11.83 18.71 -30.45
N PRO A 186 10.69 19.41 -30.31
CA PRO A 186 9.68 19.48 -31.38
C PRO A 186 10.23 20.11 -32.65
N LYS A 187 9.65 19.72 -33.79
CA LYS A 187 9.76 20.49 -35.05
C LYS A 187 9.02 21.81 -34.90
N PRO A 188 9.36 22.87 -35.67
CA PRO A 188 8.65 24.16 -35.60
C PRO A 188 7.13 24.06 -35.81
N SER A 189 6.65 23.07 -36.57
CA SER A 189 5.22 22.80 -36.77
C SER A 189 4.55 22.12 -35.56
N GLU A 190 5.29 21.26 -34.85
CA GLU A 190 4.84 20.56 -33.63
C GLU A 190 4.84 21.54 -32.44
N GLU A 191 5.88 22.37 -32.34
CA GLU A 191 6.03 23.37 -31.29
C GLU A 191 4.88 24.38 -31.30
N ARG A 192 4.47 24.87 -32.48
CA ARG A 192 3.28 25.73 -32.62
C ARG A 192 2.01 25.09 -32.05
N ARG A 193 1.83 23.78 -32.23
CA ARG A 193 0.68 23.04 -31.70
C ARG A 193 0.78 22.84 -30.19
N LEU A 194 1.97 22.52 -29.69
CA LEU A 194 2.22 22.30 -28.27
C LEU A 194 2.08 23.61 -27.45
N MET A 195 2.53 24.73 -28.01
CA MET A 195 2.42 26.07 -27.43
C MET A 195 0.98 26.55 -27.24
N MET A 196 -0.03 25.87 -27.78
CA MET A 196 -1.43 26.15 -27.45
C MET A 196 -1.84 25.57 -26.08
N SER A 197 -1.10 24.61 -25.54
CA SER A 197 -1.37 24.01 -24.24
C SER A 197 -0.63 24.73 -23.11
N LYS A 198 -1.33 25.03 -22.01
CA LYS A 198 -0.73 25.61 -20.80
C LYS A 198 0.38 24.71 -20.24
N THR A 199 0.16 23.39 -20.25
CA THR A 199 1.11 22.37 -19.75
C THR A 199 2.46 22.40 -20.47
N TYR A 200 2.49 22.67 -21.78
CA TYR A 200 3.75 22.76 -22.51
C TYR A 200 4.50 24.08 -22.26
N ARG A 201 3.77 25.19 -22.12
CA ARG A 201 4.39 26.50 -21.81
C ARG A 201 5.12 26.50 -20.47
N GLU A 202 4.68 25.65 -19.54
CA GLU A 202 5.29 25.47 -18.22
C GLU A 202 6.37 24.37 -18.20
N LEU A 203 6.67 23.72 -19.33
CA LEU A 203 7.65 22.64 -19.47
C LEU A 203 9.04 23.21 -19.82
N ASP A 204 9.71 23.79 -18.82
CA ASP A 204 11.09 24.28 -18.92
C ASP A 204 12.11 23.15 -19.16
N GLU A 205 13.37 23.51 -19.44
CA GLU A 205 14.44 22.53 -19.73
C GLU A 205 14.71 21.58 -18.54
N GLY A 206 14.55 22.06 -17.31
CA GLY A 206 14.67 21.23 -16.11
C GLY A 206 13.58 20.16 -16.05
N LYS A 207 12.33 20.53 -16.35
CA LYS A 207 11.20 19.60 -16.45
C LYS A 207 11.28 18.67 -17.65
N LYS A 208 11.81 19.13 -18.79
CA LYS A 208 12.10 18.26 -19.96
C LYS A 208 13.10 17.18 -19.60
N LYS A 209 14.17 17.56 -18.90
CA LYS A 209 15.20 16.64 -18.39
C LYS A 209 14.62 15.66 -17.36
N ALA A 210 13.83 16.16 -16.41
CA ALA A 210 13.12 15.34 -15.42
C ALA A 210 12.17 14.32 -16.06
N LEU A 211 11.35 14.76 -17.02
CA LEU A 211 10.43 13.90 -17.76
C LEU A 211 11.19 12.78 -18.49
N PHE A 212 12.30 13.11 -19.15
CA PHE A 212 13.15 12.12 -19.83
C PHE A 212 13.64 11.03 -18.87
N TYR A 213 14.24 11.42 -17.74
CA TYR A 213 14.78 10.44 -16.78
C TYR A 213 13.69 9.63 -16.08
N ALA A 214 12.52 10.22 -15.83
CA ALA A 214 11.38 9.49 -15.27
C ALA A 214 10.84 8.45 -16.27
N VAL A 215 10.76 8.78 -17.57
CA VAL A 215 10.39 7.81 -18.62
C VAL A 215 11.45 6.73 -18.74
N LEU A 216 12.73 7.07 -18.76
CA LEU A 216 13.82 6.10 -18.86
C LEU A 216 13.78 5.09 -17.70
N ALA A 217 13.59 5.57 -16.46
CA ALA A 217 13.47 4.72 -15.27
C ALA A 217 12.20 3.85 -15.31
N LEU A 218 11.05 4.41 -15.74
CA LEU A 218 9.80 3.68 -15.85
C LEU A 218 9.87 2.58 -16.92
N GLU A 219 10.49 2.85 -18.07
CA GLU A 219 10.67 1.85 -19.13
C GLU A 219 11.59 0.69 -18.70
N GLU A 220 12.64 0.98 -17.93
CA GLU A 220 13.52 -0.06 -17.37
C GLU A 220 12.74 -1.00 -16.44
N ALA A 221 12.05 -0.42 -15.45
CA ALA A 221 11.27 -1.18 -14.48
C ALA A 221 10.10 -1.92 -15.13
N PHE A 222 9.36 -1.24 -16.01
CA PHE A 222 8.22 -1.82 -16.71
C PHE A 222 8.64 -2.96 -17.65
N GLY A 223 9.78 -2.85 -18.34
CA GLY A 223 10.29 -3.91 -19.20
C GLY A 223 10.54 -5.22 -18.45
N VAL A 224 11.14 -5.14 -17.25
CA VAL A 224 11.37 -6.29 -16.36
C VAL A 224 10.04 -6.90 -15.93
N TYR A 225 9.13 -6.08 -15.41
CA TYR A 225 7.85 -6.55 -14.90
C TYR A 225 6.93 -7.13 -16.01
N ARG A 226 6.82 -6.45 -17.15
CA ARG A 226 6.00 -6.87 -18.30
C ARG A 226 6.45 -8.23 -18.84
N SER A 227 7.76 -8.48 -18.85
CA SER A 227 8.31 -9.77 -19.28
C SER A 227 7.91 -10.90 -18.35
N ALA A 228 8.03 -10.71 -17.04
CA ALA A 228 7.59 -11.68 -16.04
C ALA A 228 6.07 -11.94 -16.11
N LEU A 229 5.27 -10.88 -16.29
CA LEU A 229 3.81 -10.99 -16.41
C LEU A 229 3.39 -11.75 -17.68
N ARG A 230 4.09 -11.54 -18.80
CA ARG A 230 3.87 -12.31 -20.05
C ARG A 230 4.26 -13.78 -19.89
N GLU A 231 5.38 -14.08 -19.22
CA GLU A 231 5.79 -15.46 -18.96
C GLU A 231 4.78 -16.18 -18.05
N ALA A 232 4.26 -15.48 -17.04
CA ALA A 232 3.22 -16.00 -16.15
C ALA A 232 1.90 -16.25 -16.89
N ALA A 233 1.49 -15.33 -17.77
CA ALA A 233 0.27 -15.47 -18.57
C ALA A 233 0.37 -16.54 -19.67
N ALA A 234 1.55 -16.77 -20.24
CA ALA A 234 1.77 -17.77 -21.31
C ALA A 234 1.69 -19.22 -20.82
N LYS A 235 1.86 -19.46 -19.51
CA LYS A 235 1.82 -20.78 -18.88
C LYS A 235 0.38 -21.10 -18.45
N LYS A 236 -0.39 -21.84 -19.27
CA LYS A 236 -1.78 -22.28 -18.95
C LYS A 236 -1.85 -22.97 -17.58
N ALA A 237 -2.21 -22.22 -16.54
CA ALA A 237 -2.40 -22.71 -15.18
C ALA A 237 -3.83 -23.23 -14.94
N VAL A 238 -4.75 -22.85 -15.83
CA VAL A 238 -6.12 -23.37 -15.91
C VAL A 238 -6.36 -23.96 -17.29
N GLU A 239 -6.84 -25.20 -17.35
CA GLU A 239 -7.17 -25.91 -18.59
C GLU A 239 -8.67 -26.28 -18.61
N LYS A 240 -9.35 -25.98 -19.72
CA LYS A 240 -10.75 -26.35 -19.92
C LYS A 240 -10.86 -27.80 -20.41
N ARG A 241 -11.61 -28.66 -19.71
CA ARG A 241 -11.87 -30.07 -20.08
C ARG A 241 -13.35 -30.41 -20.00
N GLU A 242 -13.80 -31.37 -20.81
CA GLU A 242 -15.12 -32.01 -20.63
C GLU A 242 -15.00 -33.15 -19.62
N VAL A 243 -15.88 -33.18 -18.62
CA VAL A 243 -15.92 -34.22 -17.58
C VAL A 243 -17.33 -34.80 -17.50
N GLY A 244 -17.44 -36.13 -17.40
CA GLY A 244 -18.70 -36.88 -17.31
C GLY A 244 -19.00 -37.75 -18.53
N GLU A 245 -19.89 -38.72 -18.35
CA GLU A 245 -20.41 -39.58 -19.43
C GLU A 245 -21.65 -38.95 -20.08
N TRP A 246 -21.82 -39.17 -21.38
CA TRP A 246 -22.97 -38.64 -22.13
C TRP A 246 -24.27 -39.25 -21.56
N PRO A 247 -25.35 -38.47 -21.33
CA PRO A 247 -25.64 -37.09 -21.74
C PRO A 247 -25.24 -35.98 -20.72
N PHE A 248 -24.49 -36.30 -19.66
CA PHE A 248 -24.22 -35.40 -18.53
C PHE A 248 -22.84 -34.70 -18.59
N LYS A 249 -22.24 -34.59 -19.78
CA LYS A 249 -20.95 -33.89 -19.97
C LYS A 249 -21.04 -32.45 -19.48
N ARG A 250 -20.17 -32.08 -18.54
CA ARG A 250 -20.01 -30.71 -18.04
C ARG A 250 -18.61 -30.20 -18.36
N VAL A 251 -18.50 -28.89 -18.60
CA VAL A 251 -17.21 -28.22 -18.74
C VAL A 251 -16.61 -28.01 -17.34
N ALA A 252 -15.42 -28.56 -17.10
CA ALA A 252 -14.63 -28.33 -15.90
C ALA A 252 -13.36 -27.53 -16.24
N TYR A 253 -13.02 -26.59 -15.38
CA TYR A 253 -11.76 -25.85 -15.43
C TYR A 253 -10.79 -26.47 -14.44
N MET A 254 -9.72 -27.08 -14.96
CA MET A 254 -8.69 -27.77 -14.19
C MET A 254 -7.61 -26.78 -13.80
N ALA A 255 -7.49 -26.47 -12.52
CA ALA A 255 -6.49 -25.57 -11.97
C ALA A 255 -5.37 -26.34 -11.24
N ASP A 256 -4.13 -25.98 -11.51
CA ASP A 256 -2.95 -26.46 -10.80
C ASP A 256 -2.53 -25.43 -9.75
N LEU A 257 -2.88 -25.68 -8.48
CA LEU A 257 -2.63 -24.75 -7.38
C LEU A 257 -1.14 -24.57 -7.10
N GLY A 258 -0.34 -25.64 -7.18
CA GLY A 258 1.12 -25.55 -6.96
C GLY A 258 1.78 -24.66 -8.01
N ARG A 259 1.36 -24.78 -9.26
CA ARG A 259 1.82 -23.89 -10.34
C ARG A 259 1.35 -22.45 -10.15
N LEU A 260 0.11 -22.24 -9.71
CA LEU A 260 -0.42 -20.89 -9.43
C LEU A 260 0.33 -20.20 -8.29
N ALA A 261 0.68 -20.93 -7.22
CA ALA A 261 1.49 -20.41 -6.13
C ALA A 261 2.87 -19.94 -6.61
N GLN A 262 3.58 -20.76 -7.40
CA GLN A 262 4.87 -20.38 -7.98
C GLN A 262 4.77 -19.18 -8.93
N LEU A 263 3.67 -19.08 -9.68
CA LEU A 263 3.43 -17.92 -10.55
C LEU A 263 3.12 -16.65 -9.75
N ALA A 264 2.40 -16.76 -8.63
CA ALA A 264 2.12 -15.66 -7.72
C ALA A 264 3.43 -15.11 -7.13
N GLU A 265 4.27 -15.99 -6.58
CA GLU A 265 5.56 -15.65 -5.97
C GLU A 265 6.52 -15.02 -6.99
N LYS A 266 6.62 -15.59 -8.19
CA LYS A 266 7.47 -15.05 -9.26
C LYS A 266 7.01 -13.67 -9.73
N GLU A 267 5.71 -13.46 -9.85
CA GLU A 267 5.16 -12.16 -10.22
C GLU A 267 5.40 -11.13 -9.12
N GLU A 268 5.22 -11.50 -7.85
CA GLU A 268 5.45 -10.63 -6.70
C GLU A 268 6.93 -10.22 -6.61
N ALA A 269 7.85 -11.18 -6.69
CA ALA A 269 9.28 -10.90 -6.73
C ALA A 269 9.68 -10.03 -7.94
N ALA A 270 9.10 -10.26 -9.11
CA ALA A 270 9.35 -9.44 -10.30
C ALA A 270 8.80 -8.01 -10.13
N PHE A 271 7.66 -7.85 -9.46
CA PHE A 271 7.08 -6.55 -9.17
C PHE A 271 7.89 -5.77 -8.14
N GLU A 272 8.32 -6.42 -7.05
CA GLU A 272 9.20 -5.84 -6.04
C GLU A 272 10.52 -5.38 -6.66
N ASN A 273 11.15 -6.25 -7.46
CA ASN A 273 12.36 -5.89 -8.20
C ASN A 273 12.12 -4.70 -9.15
N ALA A 274 10.99 -4.65 -9.85
CA ALA A 274 10.66 -3.52 -10.72
C ALA A 274 10.45 -2.21 -9.92
N LEU A 275 9.80 -2.27 -8.75
CA LEU A 275 9.67 -1.13 -7.85
C LEU A 275 11.03 -0.67 -7.32
N GLU A 276 11.89 -1.60 -6.93
CA GLU A 276 13.24 -1.33 -6.46
C GLU A 276 14.08 -0.65 -7.54
N ILE A 277 14.11 -1.22 -8.75
CA ILE A 277 14.78 -0.65 -9.93
C ILE A 277 14.28 0.77 -10.18
N LEU A 278 12.95 0.98 -10.17
CA LEU A 278 12.37 2.30 -10.40
C LEU A 278 12.82 3.31 -9.35
N ARG A 279 12.76 2.95 -8.06
CA ARG A 279 13.18 3.81 -6.94
C ARG A 279 14.66 4.15 -7.04
N LYS A 280 15.51 3.14 -7.24
CA LYS A 280 16.97 3.29 -7.35
C LYS A 280 17.31 4.24 -8.50
N ARG A 281 16.74 4.02 -9.68
CA ARG A 281 16.98 4.88 -10.87
C ARG A 281 16.49 6.30 -10.68
N LEU A 282 15.28 6.50 -10.15
CA LEU A 282 14.76 7.83 -9.89
C LEU A 282 15.63 8.59 -8.88
N ASN A 283 16.11 7.92 -7.82
CA ASN A 283 17.00 8.53 -6.84
C ASN A 283 18.39 8.84 -7.44
N GLU A 284 18.99 7.89 -8.18
CA GLU A 284 20.25 8.08 -8.90
C GLU A 284 20.17 9.31 -9.82
N TYR A 285 19.11 9.42 -10.61
CA TYR A 285 18.92 10.56 -11.52
C TYR A 285 18.60 11.86 -10.77
N ALA A 286 17.90 11.80 -9.63
CA ALA A 286 17.58 12.96 -8.81
C ALA A 286 18.85 13.61 -8.26
N VAL A 287 19.76 12.77 -7.73
CA VAL A 287 21.03 13.21 -7.15
C VAL A 287 22.00 13.64 -8.25
N LYS A 288 22.24 12.78 -9.26
CA LYS A 288 23.24 13.01 -10.31
C LYS A 288 22.98 14.28 -11.14
N TYR A 289 21.71 14.63 -11.35
CA TYR A 289 21.33 15.74 -12.24
C TYR A 289 20.63 16.90 -11.54
N GLY A 290 20.54 16.89 -10.20
CA GLY A 290 19.92 17.97 -9.42
C GLY A 290 18.41 18.11 -9.67
N LEU A 291 17.70 17.00 -9.85
CA LEU A 291 16.28 16.97 -10.23
C LEU A 291 15.34 16.63 -9.06
N ARG A 292 15.82 16.75 -7.82
CA ARG A 292 15.15 16.26 -6.61
C ARG A 292 13.67 16.64 -6.57
N ASP A 293 13.31 17.92 -6.68
CA ASP A 293 11.90 18.35 -6.57
C ASP A 293 10.99 17.84 -7.71
N LEU A 294 11.55 17.49 -8.86
CA LEU A 294 10.80 17.12 -10.07
C LEU A 294 10.60 15.61 -10.25
N ILE A 295 11.49 14.80 -9.67
CA ILE A 295 11.42 13.33 -9.75
C ILE A 295 11.48 12.64 -8.38
N ASN A 296 11.45 13.39 -7.27
CA ASN A 296 11.32 12.80 -5.94
C ASN A 296 10.07 11.90 -5.86
N VAL A 297 10.21 10.79 -5.16
CA VAL A 297 9.15 9.80 -4.96
C VAL A 297 8.55 10.03 -3.58
N LYS A 298 7.24 10.19 -3.52
CA LYS A 298 6.46 10.14 -2.28
C LYS A 298 5.53 8.95 -2.38
N GLU A 299 5.87 7.86 -1.69
CA GLU A 299 5.19 6.57 -1.89
C GLU A 299 3.72 6.62 -1.47
N ASP A 300 3.42 7.30 -0.37
CA ASP A 300 2.05 7.53 0.10
C ASP A 300 1.20 8.24 -0.98
N VAL A 301 1.75 9.27 -1.62
CA VAL A 301 1.07 10.03 -2.67
C VAL A 301 0.93 9.18 -3.94
N ALA A 302 1.93 8.37 -4.28
CA ALA A 302 1.89 7.48 -5.44
C ALA A 302 0.82 6.39 -5.28
N ARG A 303 0.74 5.77 -4.09
CA ARG A 303 -0.30 4.79 -3.76
C ARG A 303 -1.69 5.42 -3.84
N ARG A 304 -1.88 6.60 -3.24
CA ARG A 304 -3.13 7.35 -3.33
C ARG A 304 -3.52 7.71 -4.77
N LEU A 305 -2.56 8.05 -5.63
CA LEU A 305 -2.82 8.31 -7.05
C LEU A 305 -3.20 7.04 -7.80
N ALA A 306 -2.55 5.90 -7.52
CA ALA A 306 -2.87 4.62 -8.13
C ALA A 306 -4.32 4.20 -7.83
N GLU A 307 -4.78 4.45 -6.60
CA GLU A 307 -6.11 4.07 -6.11
C GLU A 307 -7.20 5.14 -6.30
N ALA A 308 -6.83 6.34 -6.75
CA ALA A 308 -7.72 7.49 -6.84
C ALA A 308 -8.95 7.26 -7.72
N GLU A 309 -10.09 7.77 -7.26
CA GLU A 309 -11.31 7.82 -8.08
C GLU A 309 -11.25 8.93 -9.14
N ASP A 310 -12.15 8.88 -10.13
CA ASP A 310 -12.17 9.83 -11.26
C ASP A 310 -12.26 11.30 -10.81
N LYS A 311 -13.10 11.58 -9.81
CA LYS A 311 -13.26 12.92 -9.24
C LYS A 311 -11.99 13.37 -8.50
N GLU A 312 -11.17 12.45 -8.02
CA GLU A 312 -9.98 12.71 -7.22
C GLU A 312 -8.72 12.90 -8.05
N LEU A 313 -8.66 12.38 -9.28
CA LEU A 313 -7.50 12.52 -10.18
C LEU A 313 -7.06 13.97 -10.41
N SER A 314 -8.01 14.92 -10.34
CA SER A 314 -7.70 16.35 -10.48
C SER A 314 -6.84 16.88 -9.33
N ARG A 315 -6.92 16.29 -8.13
CA ARG A 315 -6.14 16.68 -6.95
C ARG A 315 -4.65 16.34 -7.09
N PHE A 316 -4.30 15.45 -8.01
CA PHE A 316 -2.94 15.01 -8.28
C PHE A 316 -2.30 15.71 -9.49
N SER A 317 -2.84 16.85 -9.95
CA SER A 317 -2.29 17.56 -11.11
C SER A 317 -0.86 18.07 -10.90
N GLY A 318 -0.45 18.32 -9.65
CA GLY A 318 0.84 18.89 -9.28
C GLY A 318 1.89 17.90 -8.76
N VAL A 319 1.65 16.59 -8.83
CA VAL A 319 2.64 15.61 -8.34
C VAL A 319 3.87 15.51 -9.26
N SER A 320 5.01 15.15 -8.69
CA SER A 320 6.28 14.95 -9.41
C SER A 320 6.18 13.84 -10.46
N PHE A 321 7.08 13.83 -11.45
CA PHE A 321 7.13 12.75 -12.44
C PHE A 321 7.51 11.41 -11.80
N GLY A 322 8.30 11.43 -10.71
CA GLY A 322 8.64 10.23 -9.94
C GLY A 322 7.42 9.60 -9.27
N VAL A 323 6.58 10.40 -8.62
CA VAL A 323 5.30 9.94 -8.04
C VAL A 323 4.38 9.36 -9.12
N LYS A 324 4.26 10.02 -10.28
CA LYS A 324 3.47 9.50 -11.40
C LYS A 324 4.02 8.18 -11.95
N ALA A 325 5.34 8.03 -12.05
CA ALA A 325 5.97 6.82 -12.56
C ALA A 325 5.74 5.64 -11.60
N LEU A 326 5.94 5.84 -10.30
CA LEU A 326 5.67 4.83 -9.28
C LEU A 326 4.18 4.45 -9.27
N ALA A 327 3.29 5.44 -9.25
CA ALA A 327 1.84 5.22 -9.30
C ALA A 327 1.43 4.49 -10.59
N ALA A 328 2.05 4.79 -11.73
CA ALA A 328 1.75 4.13 -12.99
C ALA A 328 2.11 2.64 -12.95
N LEU A 329 3.27 2.28 -12.41
CA LEU A 329 3.68 0.88 -12.30
C LEU A 329 2.77 0.10 -11.33
N MET A 330 2.43 0.71 -10.18
CA MET A 330 1.47 0.13 -9.22
C MET A 330 0.08 -0.04 -9.85
N ALA A 331 -0.48 1.03 -10.43
CA ALA A 331 -1.80 1.00 -11.04
C ALA A 331 -1.86 0.09 -12.27
N TYR A 332 -0.75 -0.06 -13.00
CA TYR A 332 -0.62 -1.03 -14.09
C TYR A 332 -0.75 -2.46 -13.57
N ARG A 333 0.00 -2.84 -12.53
CA ARG A 333 -0.11 -4.16 -11.89
C ARG A 333 -1.54 -4.43 -11.47
N GLU A 334 -2.14 -3.50 -10.73
CA GLU A 334 -3.52 -3.64 -10.27
C GLU A 334 -4.51 -3.85 -11.41
N TYR A 335 -4.38 -3.07 -12.49
CA TYR A 335 -5.24 -3.18 -13.67
C TYR A 335 -5.01 -4.47 -14.46
N ALA A 336 -3.74 -4.90 -14.61
CA ALA A 336 -3.38 -6.15 -15.26
C ALA A 336 -3.95 -7.37 -14.50
N LEU A 337 -3.97 -7.29 -13.16
CA LEU A 337 -4.53 -8.28 -12.23
C LEU A 337 -6.03 -8.06 -11.93
N GLY A 338 -6.73 -7.31 -12.78
CA GLY A 338 -8.20 -7.23 -12.78
C GLY A 338 -8.84 -6.19 -11.85
N ARG A 339 -8.06 -5.42 -11.07
CA ARG A 339 -8.57 -4.23 -10.36
C ARG A 339 -8.69 -3.07 -11.34
N ARG A 340 -9.90 -2.80 -11.81
CA ARG A 340 -10.22 -1.76 -12.79
C ARG A 340 -10.23 -0.35 -12.17
N GLY A 341 -9.06 0.12 -11.73
CA GLY A 341 -8.84 1.48 -11.25
C GLY A 341 -8.88 2.52 -12.38
N VAL A 342 -9.26 3.77 -12.05
CA VAL A 342 -9.37 4.86 -13.03
C VAL A 342 -7.99 5.22 -13.57
N PHE A 343 -7.01 5.48 -12.70
CA PHE A 343 -5.64 5.70 -13.12
C PHE A 343 -4.99 4.43 -13.69
N GLY A 344 -5.36 3.25 -13.17
CA GLY A 344 -4.93 1.95 -13.71
C GLY A 344 -5.27 1.75 -15.18
N LYS A 345 -6.48 2.16 -15.61
CA LYS A 345 -6.89 2.14 -17.03
C LYS A 345 -5.96 3.02 -17.89
N ALA A 346 -5.59 4.19 -17.38
CA ALA A 346 -4.66 5.10 -18.05
C ALA A 346 -3.26 4.47 -18.14
N ALA A 347 -2.73 3.98 -17.01
CA ALA A 347 -1.42 3.38 -16.93
C ALA A 347 -1.31 2.16 -17.87
N TRP A 348 -2.29 1.26 -17.83
CA TRP A 348 -2.36 0.10 -18.71
C TRP A 348 -2.33 0.49 -20.20
N TYR A 349 -3.24 1.38 -20.63
CA TYR A 349 -3.29 1.82 -22.01
C TYR A 349 -1.96 2.44 -22.47
N TRP A 350 -1.46 3.42 -21.73
CA TRP A 350 -0.29 4.18 -22.14
C TRP A 350 1.00 3.35 -22.09
N LEU A 351 1.16 2.42 -21.14
CA LEU A 351 2.35 1.58 -21.07
C LEU A 351 2.37 0.50 -22.16
N GLU A 352 1.20 -0.09 -22.46
CA GLU A 352 1.08 -1.13 -23.50
C GLU A 352 1.33 -0.58 -24.91
N VAL A 353 0.81 0.60 -25.24
CA VAL A 353 1.05 1.27 -26.54
C VAL A 353 2.39 2.02 -26.60
N GLY A 354 3.20 1.94 -25.54
CA GLY A 354 4.50 2.62 -25.46
C GLY A 354 4.42 4.14 -25.25
N GLY A 355 3.27 4.71 -24.90
CA GLY A 355 3.10 6.14 -24.62
C GLY A 355 3.41 6.56 -23.18
N SER A 356 4.39 5.94 -22.51
CA SER A 356 4.80 6.30 -21.13
C SER A 356 5.20 7.77 -20.99
N ALA A 357 5.82 8.36 -22.02
CA ALA A 357 6.13 9.78 -22.07
C ALA A 357 4.87 10.67 -21.98
N ARG A 358 3.78 10.26 -22.65
CA ARG A 358 2.50 10.98 -22.61
C ARG A 358 1.78 10.75 -21.28
N LEU A 359 1.86 9.55 -20.71
CA LEU A 359 1.32 9.25 -19.38
C LEU A 359 1.90 10.19 -18.31
N LEU A 360 3.22 10.38 -18.30
CA LEU A 360 3.90 11.22 -17.32
C LEU A 360 3.72 12.72 -17.61
N TYR A 361 3.72 13.11 -18.89
CA TYR A 361 3.51 14.50 -19.32
C TYR A 361 2.13 15.03 -18.95
N TYR A 362 1.06 14.27 -19.21
CA TYR A 362 -0.30 14.72 -18.93
C TYR A 362 -0.59 14.79 -17.42
N THR A 363 -1.59 15.59 -17.05
CA THR A 363 -2.20 15.45 -15.72
C THR A 363 -2.89 14.09 -15.64
N PRO A 364 -2.98 13.45 -14.45
CA PRO A 364 -3.60 12.14 -14.31
C PRO A 364 -5.00 12.04 -14.91
N ARG A 365 -5.84 13.07 -14.72
CA ARG A 365 -7.18 13.15 -15.32
C ARG A 365 -7.14 13.21 -16.84
N THR A 366 -6.24 14.02 -17.42
CA THR A 366 -6.12 14.10 -18.88
C THR A 366 -5.60 12.79 -19.48
N ALA A 367 -4.66 12.13 -18.82
CA ALA A 367 -4.15 10.82 -19.24
C ALA A 367 -5.28 9.77 -19.26
N TYR A 368 -6.13 9.75 -18.22
CA TYR A 368 -7.31 8.90 -18.12
C TYR A 368 -8.34 9.19 -19.22
N VAL A 369 -8.78 10.44 -19.39
CA VAL A 369 -9.81 10.80 -20.39
C VAL A 369 -9.35 10.42 -21.81
N LYS A 370 -8.06 10.57 -22.11
CA LYS A 370 -7.51 10.15 -23.41
C LYS A 370 -7.49 8.63 -23.57
N ALA A 371 -7.14 7.88 -22.53
CA ALA A 371 -7.21 6.42 -22.53
C ALA A 371 -8.66 5.91 -22.63
N GLU A 372 -9.61 6.56 -21.97
CA GLU A 372 -11.03 6.21 -22.01
C GLU A 372 -11.64 6.42 -23.40
N ARG A 373 -11.33 7.56 -24.05
CA ARG A 373 -11.76 7.84 -25.43
C ARG A 373 -11.21 6.85 -26.46
N ALA A 374 -10.11 6.19 -26.18
CA ALA A 374 -9.57 5.13 -27.03
C ALA A 374 -10.40 3.83 -26.97
N GLY A 375 -11.44 3.76 -26.13
CA GLY A 375 -12.41 2.67 -26.11
C GLY A 375 -11.87 1.35 -25.56
N VAL A 376 -10.73 1.37 -24.86
CA VAL A 376 -10.05 0.13 -24.48
C VAL A 376 -10.60 -0.42 -23.17
N GLU A 377 -11.39 -1.49 -23.25
CA GLU A 377 -11.64 -2.39 -22.14
C GLU A 377 -10.87 -3.68 -22.37
N LYS A 378 -10.15 -4.17 -21.36
CA LYS A 378 -9.58 -5.51 -21.42
C LYS A 378 -10.73 -6.51 -21.36
N PRO A 379 -10.99 -7.32 -22.41
CA PRO A 379 -11.88 -8.47 -22.30
C PRO A 379 -11.18 -9.46 -21.37
N ALA A 380 -11.80 -9.81 -20.25
CA ALA A 380 -11.27 -10.85 -19.38
C ALA A 380 -11.99 -12.15 -19.73
N ALA A 381 -11.26 -13.12 -20.28
CA ALA A 381 -11.74 -14.48 -20.44
C ALA A 381 -12.03 -15.09 -19.05
N VAL A 382 -12.98 -16.03 -18.98
CA VAL A 382 -13.34 -16.70 -17.72
C VAL A 382 -12.11 -17.38 -17.10
N GLU A 383 -11.26 -17.97 -17.93
CA GLU A 383 -10.00 -18.60 -17.52
C GLU A 383 -9.05 -17.60 -16.84
N GLU A 384 -8.93 -16.37 -17.37
CA GLU A 384 -8.10 -15.32 -16.74
C GLU A 384 -8.67 -14.89 -15.40
N MET A 385 -10.00 -14.79 -15.28
CA MET A 385 -10.65 -14.46 -14.01
C MET A 385 -10.45 -15.56 -12.96
N LEU A 386 -10.49 -16.84 -13.37
CA LEU A 386 -10.24 -17.99 -12.50
C LEU A 386 -8.80 -18.06 -12.03
N VAL A 387 -7.83 -17.85 -12.94
CA VAL A 387 -6.40 -17.76 -12.61
C VAL A 387 -6.17 -16.66 -11.59
N GLU A 388 -6.72 -15.46 -11.82
CA GLU A 388 -6.54 -14.33 -10.92
C GLU A 388 -7.23 -14.57 -9.57
N ALA A 389 -8.44 -15.13 -9.55
CA ALA A 389 -9.14 -15.47 -8.31
C ALA A 389 -8.28 -16.41 -7.44
N LEU A 390 -7.82 -17.52 -8.02
CA LEU A 390 -7.04 -18.52 -7.29
C LEU A 390 -5.64 -18.01 -6.93
N ARG A 391 -5.02 -17.18 -7.78
CA ARG A 391 -3.72 -16.54 -7.49
C ARG A 391 -3.79 -15.72 -6.20
N ARG A 392 -4.89 -15.01 -5.96
CA ARG A 392 -5.07 -14.16 -4.76
C ARG A 392 -5.04 -14.93 -3.44
N LEU A 393 -5.24 -16.25 -3.44
CA LEU A 393 -5.08 -17.08 -2.24
C LEU A 393 -3.65 -17.03 -1.70
N PHE A 394 -2.66 -16.87 -2.57
CA PHE A 394 -1.24 -16.96 -2.22
C PHE A 394 -0.59 -15.60 -1.95
N LEU A 395 -1.34 -14.50 -1.98
CA LEU A 395 -0.81 -13.16 -1.75
C LEU A 395 -0.67 -12.84 -0.27
N LYS A 396 0.44 -12.22 0.09
CA LYS A 396 0.75 -11.80 1.46
C LYS A 396 0.12 -10.44 1.81
N PRO A 397 -0.13 -10.15 3.11
CA PRO A 397 0.03 -11.05 4.26
C PRO A 397 -1.14 -12.03 4.45
N GLY A 398 -2.23 -11.91 3.68
CA GLY A 398 -3.41 -12.76 3.85
C GLY A 398 -3.10 -14.26 3.79
N ALA A 399 -2.19 -14.66 2.90
CA ALA A 399 -1.77 -16.05 2.79
C ALA A 399 -1.10 -16.57 4.07
N ASP A 400 -0.27 -15.75 4.71
CA ASP A 400 0.39 -16.12 5.98
C ASP A 400 -0.63 -16.26 7.12
N HIS A 401 -1.71 -15.45 7.10
CA HIS A 401 -2.77 -15.54 8.11
C HIS A 401 -3.66 -16.76 7.98
N TYR A 402 -3.81 -17.30 6.76
CA TYR A 402 -4.64 -18.46 6.47
C TYR A 402 -3.81 -19.60 5.85
N SER A 403 -2.56 -19.76 6.31
CA SER A 403 -1.62 -20.75 5.79
C SER A 403 -2.20 -22.16 5.87
N ASP A 404 -2.83 -22.51 6.99
CA ASP A 404 -3.43 -23.84 7.20
C ASP A 404 -4.51 -24.13 6.16
N PHE A 405 -5.34 -23.14 5.82
CA PHE A 405 -6.37 -23.27 4.78
C PHE A 405 -5.74 -23.49 3.40
N ILE A 406 -4.70 -22.72 3.09
CA ILE A 406 -4.01 -22.79 1.82
C ILE A 406 -3.25 -24.11 1.69
N GLU A 407 -2.64 -24.60 2.76
CA GLU A 407 -1.98 -25.90 2.82
C GLU A 407 -2.97 -27.05 2.60
N GLU A 408 -4.14 -27.01 3.24
CA GLU A 408 -5.20 -28.00 3.01
C GLU A 408 -5.71 -27.98 1.56
N LEU A 409 -5.90 -26.80 0.97
CA LEU A 409 -6.22 -26.69 -0.47
C LEU A 409 -5.06 -27.17 -1.36
N ALA A 410 -3.81 -26.91 -0.98
CA ALA A 410 -2.64 -27.32 -1.76
C ALA A 410 -2.43 -28.85 -1.73
N LYS A 411 -2.77 -29.53 -0.62
CA LYS A 411 -2.75 -31.01 -0.52
C LYS A 411 -3.65 -31.69 -1.55
N VAL A 412 -4.70 -31.00 -2.02
CA VAL A 412 -5.59 -31.49 -3.09
C VAL A 412 -4.88 -31.56 -4.44
N GLY A 413 -3.80 -30.80 -4.65
CA GLY A 413 -2.98 -30.80 -5.86
C GLY A 413 -3.67 -30.16 -7.08
N LYS A 414 -4.71 -30.82 -7.61
CA LYS A 414 -5.50 -30.34 -8.75
C LYS A 414 -6.94 -30.07 -8.34
N LEU A 415 -7.42 -28.87 -8.66
CA LEU A 415 -8.80 -28.49 -8.47
C LEU A 415 -9.57 -28.55 -9.79
N ALA A 416 -10.77 -29.11 -9.77
CA ALA A 416 -11.73 -28.98 -10.84
C ALA A 416 -12.81 -27.96 -10.44
N LEU A 417 -13.00 -26.93 -11.26
CA LEU A 417 -14.02 -25.89 -11.06
C LEU A 417 -15.13 -26.08 -12.10
N ILE A 418 -16.34 -26.38 -11.64
CA ILE A 418 -17.51 -26.61 -12.51
C ILE A 418 -18.45 -25.42 -12.38
N LEU A 419 -18.78 -24.79 -13.52
CA LEU A 419 -19.72 -23.67 -13.55
C LEU A 419 -21.12 -24.15 -13.18
N GLU A 420 -21.70 -23.60 -12.11
CA GLU A 420 -23.08 -23.88 -11.71
C GLU A 420 -24.06 -22.85 -12.25
N ARG A 421 -23.69 -21.57 -12.14
CA ARG A 421 -24.51 -20.43 -12.57
C ARG A 421 -23.60 -19.37 -13.16
N GLY A 422 -24.00 -18.76 -14.27
CA GLY A 422 -23.24 -17.67 -14.85
C GLY A 422 -24.06 -16.85 -15.84
N ASP A 423 -23.88 -15.53 -15.79
CA ASP A 423 -24.34 -14.56 -16.80
C ASP A 423 -23.20 -13.59 -17.15
N GLU A 424 -23.48 -12.50 -17.87
CA GLU A 424 -22.45 -11.52 -18.25
C GLU A 424 -21.82 -10.77 -17.05
N SER A 425 -22.47 -10.81 -15.89
CA SER A 425 -22.16 -10.03 -14.70
C SER A 425 -21.65 -10.86 -13.50
N SER A 426 -21.99 -12.15 -13.41
CA SER A 426 -21.58 -13.01 -12.29
C SER A 426 -21.36 -14.46 -12.73
N TYR A 427 -20.38 -15.12 -12.13
CA TYR A 427 -20.08 -16.54 -12.31
C TYR A 427 -19.93 -17.23 -10.94
N VAL A 428 -20.48 -18.44 -10.82
CA VAL A 428 -20.39 -19.28 -9.63
C VAL A 428 -19.86 -20.64 -10.03
N PHE A 429 -18.71 -21.02 -9.47
CA PHE A 429 -18.06 -22.30 -9.72
C PHE A 429 -18.03 -23.13 -8.44
N ARG A 430 -18.48 -24.38 -8.51
CA ARG A 430 -18.28 -25.33 -7.41
C ARG A 430 -16.93 -26.02 -7.55
N LEU A 431 -16.21 -26.13 -6.43
CA LEU A 431 -14.86 -26.68 -6.37
C LEU A 431 -14.86 -28.17 -5.99
N TYR A 432 -14.05 -28.94 -6.70
CA TYR A 432 -13.86 -30.37 -6.49
C TYR A 432 -12.36 -30.71 -6.40
N SER A 433 -12.02 -31.63 -5.50
CA SER A 433 -10.73 -32.32 -5.54
C SER A 433 -10.72 -33.37 -6.64
N VAL A 434 -9.56 -33.56 -7.26
CA VAL A 434 -9.38 -34.56 -8.32
C VAL A 434 -8.53 -35.70 -7.78
N LYS A 435 -9.14 -36.88 -7.60
CA LYS A 435 -8.44 -38.10 -7.15
C LYS A 435 -7.49 -38.62 -8.23
N GLU A 436 -6.47 -39.38 -7.85
CA GLU A 436 -5.54 -40.04 -8.80
C GLU A 436 -6.28 -40.94 -9.81
N SER A 437 -7.42 -41.52 -9.41
CA SER A 437 -8.31 -42.31 -10.27
C SER A 437 -9.16 -41.48 -11.24
N GLY A 438 -9.06 -40.15 -11.22
CA GLY A 438 -9.85 -39.22 -12.04
C GLY A 438 -11.24 -38.89 -11.48
N GLY A 439 -11.62 -39.44 -10.32
CA GLY A 439 -12.88 -39.10 -9.65
C GLY A 439 -12.88 -37.69 -9.04
N LEU A 440 -14.06 -37.05 -9.02
CA LEU A 440 -14.27 -35.73 -8.40
C LEU A 440 -14.92 -35.89 -7.03
N GLU A 441 -14.36 -35.24 -6.01
CA GLU A 441 -14.93 -35.18 -4.67
C GLU A 441 -15.19 -33.72 -4.28
N GLY A 442 -16.41 -33.43 -3.82
CA GLY A 442 -16.83 -32.06 -3.52
C GLY A 442 -16.10 -31.51 -2.31
N LEU A 443 -15.68 -30.25 -2.39
CA LEU A 443 -15.01 -29.54 -1.28
C LEU A 443 -15.97 -28.69 -0.44
N ASP A 444 -17.26 -28.62 -0.81
CA ASP A 444 -18.26 -27.75 -0.19
C ASP A 444 -17.86 -26.26 -0.23
N ILE A 445 -17.17 -25.86 -1.32
CA ILE A 445 -16.73 -24.49 -1.59
C ILE A 445 -17.25 -24.04 -2.95
N GLU A 446 -17.84 -22.86 -3.00
CA GLU A 446 -18.19 -22.14 -4.23
C GLU A 446 -17.25 -20.95 -4.43
N LEU A 447 -16.62 -20.83 -5.59
CA LEU A 447 -15.94 -19.61 -6.03
C LEU A 447 -16.93 -18.70 -6.76
N TRP A 448 -17.14 -17.52 -6.21
CA TRP A 448 -17.96 -16.47 -6.79
C TRP A 448 -17.09 -15.39 -7.41
N ILE A 449 -17.44 -15.02 -8.65
CA ILE A 449 -16.83 -13.94 -9.41
C ILE A 449 -17.95 -12.99 -9.83
N SER A 450 -17.88 -11.72 -9.46
CA SER A 450 -18.94 -10.75 -9.75
C SER A 450 -18.38 -9.44 -10.25
N LYS A 451 -18.90 -8.94 -11.37
CA LYS A 451 -18.63 -7.58 -11.87
C LYS A 451 -19.48 -6.59 -11.08
N VAL A 452 -18.84 -5.76 -10.26
CA VAL A 452 -19.51 -4.75 -9.43
C VAL A 452 -19.03 -3.36 -9.86
N GLY A 453 -19.92 -2.58 -10.45
CA GLY A 453 -19.60 -1.27 -11.01
C GLY A 453 -18.52 -1.38 -12.09
N LYS A 454 -17.39 -0.69 -11.90
CA LYS A 454 -16.24 -0.78 -12.80
C LYS A 454 -15.30 -1.94 -12.48
N GLY A 455 -15.43 -2.70 -11.38
CA GLY A 455 -14.45 -3.72 -10.93
C GLY A 455 -14.97 -5.16 -10.88
N ILE A 456 -14.09 -6.12 -10.54
CA ILE A 456 -14.43 -7.54 -10.32
C ILE A 456 -14.14 -7.91 -8.86
N VAL A 457 -15.11 -8.55 -8.21
CA VAL A 457 -15.03 -9.07 -6.84
C VAL A 457 -14.94 -10.59 -6.90
N TYR A 458 -14.06 -11.16 -6.08
CA TYR A 458 -13.82 -12.60 -5.96
C TYR A 458 -14.02 -13.02 -4.52
N PHE A 459 -14.79 -14.08 -4.27
CA PHE A 459 -14.87 -14.67 -2.94
C PHE A 459 -15.14 -16.18 -3.01
N LEU A 460 -14.61 -16.91 -2.03
CA LEU A 460 -15.02 -18.29 -1.76
C LEU A 460 -16.17 -18.26 -0.76
N LYS A 461 -17.20 -19.06 -0.99
CA LYS A 461 -18.30 -19.28 -0.04
C LYS A 461 -18.22 -20.72 0.43
N PHE A 462 -18.32 -20.90 1.74
CA PHE A 462 -18.26 -22.21 2.40
C PHE A 462 -19.69 -22.70 2.64
N GLU A 463 -20.09 -23.81 1.99
CA GLU A 463 -21.47 -24.32 2.05
C GLU A 463 -21.77 -25.03 3.38
N ASP A 464 -20.86 -25.90 3.83
CA ASP A 464 -20.96 -26.59 5.12
C ASP A 464 -20.40 -25.70 6.24
N VAL A 465 -21.25 -24.81 6.73
CA VAL A 465 -20.87 -23.83 7.75
C VAL A 465 -20.37 -24.51 9.04
N GLU A 466 -20.93 -25.65 9.45
CA GLU A 466 -20.50 -26.36 10.67
C GLU A 466 -19.08 -26.89 10.52
N ARG A 467 -18.78 -27.58 9.41
CA ARG A 467 -17.43 -28.06 9.09
C ARG A 467 -16.42 -26.92 9.06
N TRP A 468 -16.74 -25.82 8.38
CA TRP A 468 -15.81 -24.71 8.21
C TRP A 468 -15.69 -23.81 9.45
N GLN A 469 -16.69 -23.78 10.33
CA GLN A 469 -16.57 -23.17 11.66
C GLN A 469 -15.58 -23.93 12.55
N VAL A 470 -15.58 -25.28 12.50
CA VAL A 470 -14.60 -26.08 13.22
C VAL A 470 -13.19 -25.83 12.68
N PHE A 471 -13.06 -25.64 11.36
CA PHE A 471 -11.79 -25.32 10.71
C PHE A 471 -11.24 -23.95 11.16
N PHE A 472 -12.04 -22.88 11.04
CA PHE A 472 -11.67 -21.51 11.45
C PHE A 472 -11.88 -21.22 12.94
N LYS A 473 -11.91 -22.28 13.76
CA LYS A 473 -12.12 -22.18 15.20
C LYS A 473 -11.07 -21.29 15.89
N PRO A 474 -9.77 -21.37 15.57
CA PRO A 474 -8.77 -20.51 16.22
C PRO A 474 -9.06 -19.01 16.05
N GLU A 475 -9.42 -18.57 14.85
CA GLU A 475 -9.74 -17.16 14.55
C GLU A 475 -11.03 -16.71 15.25
N LEU A 476 -12.07 -17.56 15.21
CA LEU A 476 -13.36 -17.25 15.84
C LEU A 476 -13.25 -17.22 17.37
N GLU A 477 -12.52 -18.15 17.99
CA GLU A 477 -12.31 -18.16 19.45
C GLU A 477 -11.50 -16.96 19.93
N ALA A 478 -10.50 -16.50 19.16
CA ALA A 478 -9.76 -15.29 19.49
C ALA A 478 -10.70 -14.07 19.56
N ALA A 479 -11.59 -13.92 18.57
CA ALA A 479 -12.59 -12.86 18.56
C ALA A 479 -13.65 -13.02 19.66
N MET A 480 -14.07 -14.23 19.99
CA MET A 480 -15.01 -14.49 21.10
C MET A 480 -14.41 -14.14 22.46
N LYS A 481 -13.15 -14.53 22.72
CA LYS A 481 -12.44 -14.12 23.95
C LYS A 481 -12.30 -12.61 24.05
N ALA A 482 -11.97 -11.96 22.94
CA ALA A 482 -11.95 -10.50 22.87
C ALA A 482 -13.33 -9.87 23.12
N ALA A 483 -14.41 -10.50 22.67
CA ALA A 483 -15.78 -10.03 22.92
C ALA A 483 -16.13 -10.03 24.41
N GLU A 484 -15.69 -11.04 25.17
CA GLU A 484 -15.85 -11.07 26.64
C GLU A 484 -15.14 -9.89 27.30
N GLU A 485 -13.92 -9.60 26.87
CA GLU A 485 -13.14 -8.45 27.34
C GLU A 485 -13.82 -7.13 26.99
N VAL A 486 -14.26 -6.95 25.75
CA VAL A 486 -15.00 -5.75 25.31
C VAL A 486 -16.24 -5.57 26.17
N GLY A 487 -17.08 -6.60 26.30
CA GLY A 487 -18.34 -6.53 27.03
C GLY A 487 -18.18 -6.22 28.52
N GLY A 488 -17.07 -6.65 29.13
CA GLY A 488 -16.74 -6.37 30.54
C GLY A 488 -16.09 -5.02 30.80
N ARG A 489 -15.71 -4.27 29.75
CA ARG A 489 -14.94 -3.00 29.80
C ARG A 489 -15.62 -1.86 29.02
N LEU A 490 -16.92 -1.99 28.72
CA LEU A 490 -17.67 -0.91 28.09
C LEU A 490 -17.81 0.27 29.06
N PRO A 491 -17.45 1.50 28.66
CA PRO A 491 -17.55 2.68 29.52
C PRO A 491 -18.98 3.05 29.92
N VAL A 492 -19.98 2.69 29.11
CA VAL A 492 -21.40 2.88 29.41
C VAL A 492 -22.04 1.52 29.67
N GLU A 493 -22.65 1.35 30.85
CA GLU A 493 -23.26 0.07 31.24
C GLU A 493 -24.49 -0.26 30.39
N ASP A 494 -25.26 0.77 30.02
CA ASP A 494 -26.36 0.63 29.07
C ASP A 494 -25.82 0.33 27.67
N ARG A 495 -26.20 -0.84 27.14
CA ARG A 495 -25.77 -1.31 25.81
C ARG A 495 -26.55 -0.68 24.67
N LEU A 496 -27.76 -0.16 24.94
CA LEU A 496 -28.66 0.35 23.91
C LEU A 496 -28.01 1.43 23.02
N PRO A 497 -27.30 2.44 23.54
CA PRO A 497 -26.60 3.45 22.73
C PRO A 497 -25.64 2.81 21.70
N TYR A 498 -24.84 1.83 22.12
CA TYR A 498 -23.92 1.11 21.25
C TYR A 498 -24.65 0.27 20.21
N MET A 499 -25.69 -0.47 20.63
CA MET A 499 -26.47 -1.32 19.70
C MET A 499 -27.16 -0.48 18.62
N LEU A 500 -27.76 0.66 19.00
CA LEU A 500 -28.38 1.58 18.03
C LEU A 500 -27.36 2.17 17.06
N SER A 501 -26.12 2.39 17.49
CA SER A 501 -25.07 2.88 16.60
C SER A 501 -24.67 1.88 15.52
N TRP A 502 -24.54 0.60 15.88
CA TRP A 502 -24.23 -0.47 14.92
C TRP A 502 -25.41 -0.76 13.98
N VAL A 503 -26.64 -0.64 14.48
CA VAL A 503 -27.88 -0.76 13.68
C VAL A 503 -28.00 0.39 12.67
N ASN A 504 -27.51 1.59 13.01
CA ASN A 504 -27.39 2.71 12.09
C ASN A 504 -26.32 2.47 10.99
N SER A 505 -25.24 1.74 11.30
CA SER A 505 -24.15 1.46 10.36
C SER A 505 -24.27 0.06 9.69
N ASP A 506 -23.44 -0.89 10.12
CA ASP A 506 -23.19 -2.19 9.46
C ASP A 506 -24.23 -3.29 9.79
N VAL A 507 -25.06 -3.10 10.83
CA VAL A 507 -26.09 -4.08 11.22
C VAL A 507 -27.39 -3.77 10.50
N ALA A 508 -27.83 -4.69 9.66
CA ALA A 508 -29.10 -4.62 8.95
C ALA A 508 -30.22 -5.32 9.74
N ILE A 509 -31.44 -4.78 9.65
CA ILE A 509 -32.66 -5.46 10.08
C ILE A 509 -33.32 -6.06 8.85
N SER A 510 -33.44 -7.39 8.81
CA SER A 510 -34.03 -8.12 7.68
C SER A 510 -35.14 -9.06 8.14
N ARG A 511 -36.00 -9.49 7.22
CA ARG A 511 -37.03 -10.50 7.51
C ARG A 511 -36.61 -11.86 6.95
N LYS A 512 -36.66 -12.89 7.79
CA LYS A 512 -36.38 -14.28 7.43
C LYS A 512 -37.51 -15.16 7.96
N LYS A 513 -38.19 -15.88 7.07
CA LYS A 513 -39.32 -16.78 7.41
C LYS A 513 -40.43 -16.12 8.28
N GLY A 514 -40.65 -14.82 8.13
CA GLY A 514 -41.66 -14.06 8.88
C GLY A 514 -41.15 -13.40 10.16
N GLU A 515 -39.96 -13.76 10.64
CA GLU A 515 -39.32 -13.16 11.82
C GLU A 515 -38.32 -12.08 11.40
N ARG A 516 -38.12 -11.06 12.25
CA ARG A 516 -37.09 -10.03 12.03
C ARG A 516 -35.79 -10.48 12.67
N VAL A 517 -34.71 -10.45 11.90
CA VAL A 517 -33.37 -10.80 12.34
C VAL A 517 -32.42 -9.65 12.09
N LEU A 518 -31.52 -9.44 13.04
CA LEU A 518 -30.37 -8.59 12.89
C LEU A 518 -29.29 -9.37 12.13
N ARG A 519 -28.65 -8.75 11.15
CA ARG A 519 -27.62 -9.39 10.32
C ARG A 519 -26.46 -8.44 10.07
N MET A 520 -25.24 -8.96 10.16
CA MET A 520 -24.02 -8.22 9.87
C MET A 520 -23.03 -9.10 9.11
N SER A 521 -22.21 -8.50 8.26
CA SER A 521 -21.06 -9.17 7.64
C SER A 521 -19.81 -8.34 7.87
N THR A 522 -18.73 -8.96 8.34
CA THR A 522 -17.46 -8.26 8.56
C THR A 522 -16.27 -9.12 8.18
N SER A 523 -15.20 -8.47 7.70
CA SER A 523 -13.88 -9.09 7.49
C SER A 523 -12.86 -8.69 8.57
N HIS A 524 -13.33 -7.99 9.60
CA HIS A 524 -12.51 -7.51 10.72
C HIS A 524 -12.88 -8.26 11.99
N LEU A 525 -11.93 -9.01 12.56
CA LEU A 525 -12.15 -9.77 13.79
C LEU A 525 -12.50 -8.85 14.97
N TRP A 526 -11.95 -7.63 15.02
CA TRP A 526 -12.30 -6.66 16.06
C TRP A 526 -13.76 -6.19 15.95
N GLN A 527 -14.31 -5.96 14.74
CA GLN A 527 -15.73 -5.61 14.57
C GLN A 527 -16.62 -6.79 14.99
N PHE A 528 -16.22 -8.01 14.66
CA PHE A 528 -16.93 -9.21 15.10
C PHE A 528 -16.91 -9.31 16.63
N ALA A 529 -15.77 -9.11 17.29
CA ALA A 529 -15.66 -9.13 18.75
C ALA A 529 -16.53 -8.06 19.43
N GLU A 530 -16.44 -6.80 18.98
CA GLU A 530 -17.21 -5.69 19.57
C GLU A 530 -18.72 -5.91 19.44
N THR A 531 -19.18 -6.33 18.25
CA THR A 531 -20.61 -6.55 18.03
C THR A 531 -21.10 -7.85 18.66
N HIS A 532 -20.27 -8.89 18.75
CA HIS A 532 -20.63 -10.11 19.46
C HIS A 532 -20.87 -9.84 20.95
N ALA A 533 -20.07 -8.96 21.57
CA ALA A 533 -20.28 -8.52 22.95
C ALA A 533 -21.65 -7.84 23.18
N LEU A 534 -22.18 -7.18 22.14
CA LEU A 534 -23.45 -6.45 22.19
C LEU A 534 -24.66 -7.34 21.86
N PHE A 535 -24.58 -8.13 20.79
CA PHE A 535 -25.72 -8.85 20.21
C PHE A 535 -25.74 -10.35 20.51
N GLY A 536 -24.61 -10.95 20.91
CA GLY A 536 -24.52 -12.40 21.14
C GLY A 536 -24.74 -13.21 19.87
N TRP A 537 -24.06 -12.81 18.79
CA TRP A 537 -24.23 -13.32 17.44
C TRP A 537 -24.02 -14.83 17.28
N SER A 538 -24.79 -15.43 16.37
CA SER A 538 -24.50 -16.75 15.79
C SER A 538 -23.90 -16.60 14.39
N VAL A 539 -22.84 -17.34 14.09
CA VAL A 539 -22.27 -17.38 12.74
C VAL A 539 -23.19 -18.22 11.85
N VAL A 540 -23.66 -17.63 10.75
CA VAL A 540 -24.60 -18.28 9.83
C VAL A 540 -24.01 -18.56 8.47
N GLU A 541 -22.90 -17.92 8.13
CA GLU A 541 -22.22 -18.08 6.85
C GLU A 541 -20.76 -17.61 6.97
N LEU A 542 -19.87 -18.34 6.30
CA LEU A 542 -18.45 -18.01 6.18
C LEU A 542 -18.12 -17.81 4.70
N ARG A 543 -17.33 -16.77 4.42
CA ARG A 543 -16.81 -16.47 3.08
C ARG A 543 -15.35 -16.05 3.18
N MET A 544 -14.56 -16.29 2.15
CA MET A 544 -13.20 -15.78 2.03
C MET A 544 -13.15 -14.78 0.87
N THR A 545 -13.00 -13.50 1.16
CA THR A 545 -12.81 -12.48 0.12
C THR A 545 -11.38 -12.56 -0.40
N LEU A 546 -11.21 -12.54 -1.73
CA LEU A 546 -9.90 -12.67 -2.39
C LEU A 546 -9.50 -11.30 -2.94
N THR A 547 -8.65 -10.61 -2.18
CA THR A 547 -8.21 -9.24 -2.48
C THR A 547 -6.77 -9.20 -2.96
N LEU A 548 -6.30 -8.05 -3.43
CA LEU A 548 -4.89 -7.85 -3.80
C LEU A 548 -3.94 -7.85 -2.58
N GLY A 549 -4.46 -7.75 -1.36
CA GLY A 549 -3.71 -7.95 -0.12
C GLY A 549 -3.81 -9.39 0.43
N GLY A 550 -4.31 -10.32 -0.38
CA GLY A 550 -4.52 -11.72 0.00
C GLY A 550 -5.94 -12.08 0.42
N PRO A 551 -6.14 -13.35 0.84
CA PRO A 551 -7.40 -13.85 1.37
C PRO A 551 -7.75 -13.17 2.70
N LYS A 552 -9.03 -12.84 2.88
CA LYS A 552 -9.60 -12.32 4.13
C LYS A 552 -10.89 -13.03 4.49
N LEU A 553 -10.93 -13.66 5.66
CA LEU A 553 -12.12 -14.33 6.16
C LEU A 553 -13.19 -13.28 6.48
N GLN A 554 -14.34 -13.42 5.84
CA GLN A 554 -15.54 -12.67 6.11
C GLN A 554 -16.52 -13.58 6.86
N VAL A 555 -16.96 -13.10 8.02
CA VAL A 555 -17.93 -13.78 8.88
C VAL A 555 -19.27 -13.07 8.74
N VAL A 556 -20.31 -13.84 8.44
CA VAL A 556 -21.69 -13.37 8.41
C VAL A 556 -22.42 -13.91 9.63
N VAL A 557 -23.02 -13.00 10.38
CA VAL A 557 -23.65 -13.30 11.66
C VAL A 557 -25.09 -12.84 11.71
N GLU A 558 -25.91 -13.58 12.46
CA GLU A 558 -27.32 -13.27 12.71
C GLU A 558 -27.65 -13.37 14.20
N ALA A 559 -28.60 -12.55 14.65
CA ALA A 559 -29.20 -12.59 15.97
C ALA A 559 -30.69 -12.24 15.88
N PRO A 560 -31.53 -12.77 16.79
CA PRO A 560 -32.93 -12.37 16.90
C PRO A 560 -33.07 -10.87 17.21
N LEU A 561 -34.06 -10.18 16.63
CA LEU A 561 -34.35 -8.77 16.92
C LEU A 561 -34.68 -8.56 18.41
N GLU A 562 -35.15 -9.60 19.09
CA GLU A 562 -35.43 -9.64 20.51
C GLU A 562 -34.22 -9.20 21.36
N LYS A 563 -32.98 -9.37 20.89
CA LYS A 563 -31.79 -8.85 21.57
C LYS A 563 -31.76 -7.33 21.63
N LEU A 564 -32.17 -6.66 20.55
CA LEU A 564 -32.33 -5.21 20.54
C LEU A 564 -33.51 -4.79 21.43
N ASP A 565 -34.62 -5.53 21.40
CA ASP A 565 -35.80 -5.27 22.25
C ASP A 565 -35.46 -5.39 23.75
N GLU A 566 -34.66 -6.39 24.14
CA GLU A 566 -34.14 -6.56 25.50
C GLU A 566 -33.31 -5.36 25.95
N ALA A 567 -32.43 -4.85 25.07
CA ALA A 567 -31.62 -3.67 25.36
C ALA A 567 -32.48 -2.41 25.48
N ILE A 568 -33.49 -2.24 24.62
CA ILE A 568 -34.47 -1.14 24.69
C ILE A 568 -35.20 -1.17 26.03
N LYS A 569 -35.69 -2.34 26.44
CA LYS A 569 -36.38 -2.53 27.72
C LYS A 569 -35.48 -2.15 28.90
N ARG A 570 -34.22 -2.62 28.94
CA ARG A 570 -33.27 -2.27 30.00
C ARG A 570 -32.95 -0.77 30.03
N GLY A 571 -32.76 -0.17 28.84
CA GLY A 571 -32.56 1.27 28.69
C GLY A 571 -33.73 2.09 29.23
N ALA A 572 -34.97 1.63 29.03
CA ALA A 572 -36.18 2.25 29.56
C ALA A 572 -36.40 2.04 31.07
N GLU A 573 -35.85 0.96 31.64
CA GLU A 573 -35.96 0.65 33.08
C GLU A 573 -34.96 1.44 33.92
N GLY A 574 -33.71 1.62 33.44
CA GLY A 574 -32.66 2.28 34.23
C GLY A 574 -31.51 2.89 33.44
N GLY A 575 -31.58 2.93 32.12
CA GLY A 575 -30.50 3.44 31.26
C GLY A 575 -30.84 4.77 30.57
N TRP A 576 -30.38 4.91 29.33
CA TRP A 576 -30.46 6.13 28.54
C TRP A 576 -31.89 6.64 28.38
N LEU A 577 -32.83 5.75 28.02
CA LEU A 577 -34.23 6.12 27.84
C LEU A 577 -34.90 6.50 29.16
N LYS A 578 -34.51 5.88 30.28
CA LYS A 578 -35.02 6.25 31.61
C LYS A 578 -34.56 7.64 32.02
N MET A 579 -33.31 7.99 31.73
CA MET A 579 -32.78 9.33 31.95
C MET A 579 -33.57 10.36 31.16
N LEU A 580 -33.83 10.11 29.87
CA LEU A 580 -34.66 11.00 29.04
C LEU A 580 -36.08 11.14 29.61
N GLU A 581 -36.71 10.05 30.07
CA GLU A 581 -38.05 10.14 30.68
C GLU A 581 -38.09 11.04 31.92
N THR A 582 -37.11 10.86 32.81
CA THR A 582 -37.11 11.49 34.14
C THR A 582 -36.58 12.91 34.14
N LYS A 583 -35.53 13.19 33.37
CA LYS A 583 -34.86 14.50 33.36
C LYS A 583 -35.42 15.44 32.28
N ALA A 584 -35.93 14.92 31.17
CA ALA A 584 -36.48 15.75 30.08
C ALA A 584 -38.02 15.84 30.10
N GLU A 585 -38.67 15.30 31.14
CA GLU A 585 -40.14 15.22 31.31
C GLU A 585 -40.86 14.52 30.15
N LEU A 586 -40.14 13.68 29.41
CA LEU A 586 -40.61 12.98 28.21
C LEU A 586 -41.41 11.72 28.58
N LYS A 587 -42.71 11.91 28.83
CA LYS A 587 -43.63 10.82 29.24
C LYS A 587 -43.70 9.69 28.20
N GLY A 588 -43.87 8.46 28.69
CA GLY A 588 -44.17 7.28 27.88
C GLY A 588 -42.98 6.37 27.57
N LEU A 589 -41.75 6.85 27.76
CA LEU A 589 -40.53 6.06 27.54
C LEU A 589 -40.45 4.80 28.43
N LYS A 590 -40.99 4.80 29.67
CA LYS A 590 -41.07 3.58 30.50
C LYS A 590 -41.87 2.43 29.89
N HIS A 591 -42.70 2.70 28.88
CA HIS A 591 -43.52 1.70 28.18
C HIS A 591 -42.89 1.25 26.85
N VAL A 592 -41.75 1.83 26.47
CA VAL A 592 -41.00 1.45 25.28
C VAL A 592 -40.18 0.19 25.60
N LYS A 593 -40.66 -0.96 25.10
CA LYS A 593 -40.08 -2.29 25.37
C LYS A 593 -39.60 -3.02 24.11
N SER A 594 -39.70 -2.37 22.96
CA SER A 594 -39.35 -2.95 21.67
C SER A 594 -38.95 -1.87 20.67
N TRP A 595 -38.30 -2.29 19.59
CA TRP A 595 -37.91 -1.45 18.46
C TRP A 595 -39.11 -0.74 17.83
N ASP A 596 -40.25 -1.43 17.67
CA ASP A 596 -41.47 -0.80 17.13
C ASP A 596 -42.05 0.26 18.06
N ASN A 597 -42.02 0.03 19.38
CA ASN A 597 -42.47 1.03 20.34
C ASN A 597 -41.54 2.24 20.33
N LEU A 598 -40.23 2.04 20.18
CA LEU A 598 -39.25 3.12 20.14
C LEU A 598 -39.42 3.98 18.90
N LYS A 599 -39.57 3.37 17.71
CA LYS A 599 -39.85 4.09 16.45
C LYS A 599 -41.11 4.94 16.55
N ARG A 600 -42.19 4.36 17.10
CA ARG A 600 -43.46 5.08 17.30
C ARG A 600 -43.28 6.26 18.24
N TRP A 601 -42.61 6.04 19.36
CA TRP A 601 -42.35 7.10 20.34
C TRP A 601 -41.51 8.25 19.74
N VAL A 602 -40.49 7.94 18.94
CA VAL A 602 -39.71 8.96 18.21
C VAL A 602 -40.56 9.72 17.20
N ALA A 603 -41.45 9.04 16.47
CA ALA A 603 -42.36 9.68 15.53
C ALA A 603 -43.40 10.60 16.22
N GLU A 604 -43.83 10.25 17.43
CA GLU A 604 -44.74 11.06 18.27
C GLU A 604 -44.06 12.32 18.82
N ASN A 605 -42.74 12.27 19.05
CA ASN A 605 -41.95 13.39 19.59
C ASN A 605 -41.10 14.10 18.51
N TRP A 606 -41.44 13.89 17.23
CA TRP A 606 -40.65 14.36 16.09
C TRP A 606 -40.58 15.90 15.97
N ASP A 607 -41.57 16.61 16.50
CA ASP A 607 -41.64 18.08 16.42
C ASP A 607 -40.40 18.73 17.06
N VAL A 608 -39.88 18.16 18.16
CA VAL A 608 -38.64 18.63 18.81
C VAL A 608 -37.45 18.53 17.85
N VAL A 609 -37.36 17.44 17.07
CA VAL A 609 -36.28 17.20 16.09
C VAL A 609 -36.35 18.23 14.97
N VAL A 610 -37.55 18.49 14.45
CA VAL A 610 -37.79 19.44 13.36
C VAL A 610 -37.48 20.87 13.81
N GLU A 611 -37.99 21.29 14.97
CA GLU A 611 -37.74 22.63 15.52
C GLU A 611 -36.24 22.87 15.75
N ALA A 612 -35.54 21.89 16.31
CA ALA A 612 -34.11 21.98 16.56
C ALA A 612 -33.27 22.06 15.27
N ALA A 613 -33.70 21.35 14.21
CA ALA A 613 -33.07 21.41 12.90
C ALA A 613 -33.33 22.75 12.20
N VAL A 614 -34.57 23.23 12.21
CA VAL A 614 -34.96 24.53 11.66
C VAL A 614 -34.18 25.66 12.32
N LYS A 615 -34.03 25.62 13.65
CA LYS A 615 -33.25 26.60 14.41
C LYS A 615 -31.79 26.69 13.96
N ARG A 616 -31.18 25.59 13.50
CA ARG A 616 -29.74 25.52 13.14
C ARG A 616 -29.47 25.62 11.64
N LEU A 617 -30.35 25.08 10.80
CA LEU A 617 -30.14 24.98 9.36
C LEU A 617 -31.14 25.79 8.52
N GLY A 618 -32.17 26.38 9.15
CA GLY A 618 -33.22 27.15 8.47
C GLY A 618 -34.43 26.31 8.08
N GLU A 619 -35.47 27.00 7.62
CA GLU A 619 -36.80 26.44 7.35
C GLU A 619 -36.81 25.44 6.18
N GLU A 620 -35.84 25.52 5.27
CA GLU A 620 -35.73 24.67 4.08
C GLU A 620 -35.62 23.17 4.42
N VAL A 621 -35.13 22.83 5.62
CA VAL A 621 -34.91 21.44 6.07
C VAL A 621 -36.19 20.79 6.61
N ARG A 622 -37.23 21.57 6.96
CA ARG A 622 -38.47 21.06 7.59
C ARG A 622 -39.12 19.96 6.75
N ASN A 623 -39.40 20.24 5.48
CA ASN A 623 -40.08 19.32 4.58
C ASN A 623 -39.31 18.00 4.40
N GLU A 624 -37.97 18.07 4.37
CA GLU A 624 -37.13 16.87 4.24
C GLU A 624 -37.21 15.99 5.50
N LEU A 625 -37.27 16.58 6.69
CA LEU A 625 -37.37 15.85 7.96
C LEU A 625 -38.79 15.35 8.25
N GLU A 626 -39.83 16.08 7.89
CA GLU A 626 -41.21 15.61 8.00
C GLU A 626 -41.43 14.38 7.10
N ALA A 627 -40.88 14.39 5.88
CA ALA A 627 -40.90 13.23 5.00
C ALA A 627 -40.12 12.01 5.54
N LEU A 628 -39.14 12.21 6.45
CA LEU A 628 -38.48 11.12 7.16
C LEU A 628 -39.37 10.51 8.25
N ARG A 629 -40.11 11.34 9.00
CA ARG A 629 -41.04 10.91 10.07
C ARG A 629 -42.03 9.87 9.56
N ASP A 630 -42.67 10.15 8.43
CA ASP A 630 -43.71 9.29 7.85
C ASP A 630 -43.17 7.93 7.40
N LYS A 631 -41.84 7.83 7.24
CA LYS A 631 -41.13 6.63 6.79
C LYS A 631 -40.47 5.87 7.93
N LEU A 632 -40.66 6.27 9.19
CA LEU A 632 -40.12 5.56 10.35
C LEU A 632 -40.70 4.15 10.54
N ASN A 633 -41.78 3.78 9.86
CA ASN A 633 -42.24 2.38 9.88
C ASN A 633 -41.34 1.43 9.07
N ASP A 634 -40.53 1.95 8.14
CA ASP A 634 -39.54 1.19 7.38
C ASP A 634 -38.26 1.01 8.20
N ASP A 635 -37.95 -0.23 8.58
CA ASP A 635 -36.76 -0.56 9.38
C ASP A 635 -35.45 -0.11 8.71
N LYS A 636 -35.40 -0.08 7.37
CA LYS A 636 -34.21 0.39 6.63
C LYS A 636 -33.95 1.88 6.85
N ILE A 637 -34.99 2.67 7.05
CA ILE A 637 -34.90 4.12 7.28
C ILE A 637 -34.79 4.40 8.77
N ALA A 638 -35.63 3.77 9.58
CA ALA A 638 -35.68 3.99 11.01
C ALA A 638 -34.34 3.71 11.70
N ARG A 639 -33.61 2.67 11.27
CA ARG A 639 -32.30 2.33 11.82
C ARG A 639 -31.30 3.48 11.70
N GLU A 640 -31.39 4.28 10.64
CA GLU A 640 -30.47 5.40 10.40
C GLU A 640 -30.91 6.71 11.08
N VAL A 641 -32.16 6.75 11.58
CA VAL A 641 -32.83 7.97 12.04
C VAL A 641 -33.01 8.01 13.55
N VAL A 642 -33.35 6.88 14.18
CA VAL A 642 -33.74 6.83 15.61
C VAL A 642 -32.62 7.31 16.52
N ALA A 643 -31.38 6.85 16.30
CA ALA A 643 -30.24 7.22 17.14
C ALA A 643 -29.92 8.74 17.11
N PRO A 644 -29.71 9.38 15.94
CA PRO A 644 -29.44 10.83 15.90
C PRO A 644 -30.64 11.67 16.33
N ALA A 645 -31.88 11.20 16.13
CA ALA A 645 -33.07 11.89 16.64
C ALA A 645 -33.10 11.91 18.19
N LEU A 646 -32.83 10.77 18.84
CA LEU A 646 -32.76 10.70 20.31
C LEU A 646 -31.62 11.57 20.88
N LEU A 647 -30.46 11.59 20.21
CA LEU A 647 -29.35 12.45 20.60
C LEU A 647 -29.69 13.94 20.50
N LEU A 648 -30.44 14.34 19.48
CA LEU A 648 -30.88 15.72 19.30
C LEU A 648 -31.92 16.11 20.36
N ILE A 649 -32.91 15.24 20.61
CA ILE A 649 -33.89 15.45 21.70
C ILE A 649 -33.19 15.60 23.05
N GLN A 650 -32.18 14.75 23.32
CA GLN A 650 -31.36 14.84 24.53
C GLN A 650 -30.73 16.22 24.67
N ALA A 651 -29.98 16.68 23.65
CA ALA A 651 -29.27 17.94 23.69
C ALA A 651 -30.21 19.15 23.86
N GLU A 652 -31.38 19.14 23.20
CA GLU A 652 -32.33 20.24 23.31
C GLU A 652 -33.04 20.32 24.66
N LYS A 653 -33.34 19.18 25.28
CA LYS A 653 -34.11 19.15 26.53
C LYS A 653 -33.22 19.21 27.76
N LEU A 654 -32.03 18.63 27.71
CA LEU A 654 -31.13 18.49 28.86
C LEU A 654 -29.90 19.39 28.78
N GLY A 655 -29.57 19.90 27.60
CA GLY A 655 -28.27 20.55 27.36
C GLY A 655 -27.14 19.54 27.21
N VAL A 656 -25.90 20.06 27.23
CA VAL A 656 -24.67 19.26 27.07
C VAL A 656 -23.87 19.32 28.37
N ASP A 657 -23.69 18.16 28.98
CA ASP A 657 -22.94 17.90 30.21
C ASP A 657 -22.19 16.56 30.12
N GLU A 658 -21.51 16.14 31.20
CA GLU A 658 -20.71 14.89 31.19
C GLU A 658 -21.57 13.63 30.93
N GLU A 659 -22.79 13.57 31.45
CA GLU A 659 -23.68 12.40 31.33
C GLU A 659 -24.28 12.29 29.92
N THR A 660 -24.72 13.41 29.34
CA THR A 660 -25.22 13.47 27.97
C THR A 660 -24.11 13.23 26.94
N LEU A 661 -22.89 13.73 27.17
CA LEU A 661 -21.71 13.44 26.35
C LEU A 661 -21.31 11.96 26.40
N ARG A 662 -21.50 11.29 27.54
CA ARG A 662 -21.25 9.86 27.67
C ARG A 662 -22.15 9.04 26.74
N TYR A 663 -23.45 9.35 26.69
CA TYR A 663 -24.38 8.70 25.76
C TYR A 663 -24.11 9.08 24.31
N PHE A 664 -23.82 10.36 24.03
CA PHE A 664 -23.41 10.80 22.71
C PHE A 664 -22.18 10.04 22.20
N GLY A 665 -21.14 9.95 23.04
CA GLY A 665 -19.91 9.19 22.81
C GLY A 665 -20.14 7.71 22.52
N ALA A 666 -21.04 7.07 23.27
CA ALA A 666 -21.41 5.68 23.03
C ALA A 666 -22.13 5.49 21.67
N VAL A 667 -23.04 6.39 21.30
CA VAL A 667 -23.73 6.32 19.99
C VAL A 667 -22.80 6.63 18.82
N ILE A 668 -21.92 7.63 18.91
CA ILE A 668 -20.97 7.92 17.82
C ILE A 668 -19.95 6.79 17.64
N SER A 669 -19.62 6.05 18.71
CA SER A 669 -18.56 5.04 18.68
C SER A 669 -18.77 3.93 17.65
N GLY A 670 -19.96 3.30 17.60
CA GLY A 670 -20.23 2.26 16.59
C GLY A 670 -20.67 2.80 15.24
N ALA A 671 -21.06 4.08 15.15
CA ALA A 671 -21.21 4.76 13.86
C ALA A 671 -19.82 4.95 13.20
N ILE A 672 -18.83 5.42 13.96
CA ILE A 672 -17.43 5.50 13.49
C ILE A 672 -16.85 4.10 13.29
N GLY A 673 -17.07 3.19 14.23
CA GLY A 673 -16.59 1.81 14.20
C GLY A 673 -17.10 1.03 12.98
N GLY A 674 -18.36 1.24 12.58
CA GLY A 674 -18.97 0.59 11.44
C GLY A 674 -18.52 1.16 10.09
N ASP A 675 -19.32 2.04 9.51
CA ASP A 675 -19.12 2.61 8.17
C ASP A 675 -18.33 3.93 8.16
N GLY A 676 -18.12 4.55 9.33
CA GLY A 676 -17.36 5.79 9.44
C GLY A 676 -15.86 5.65 9.12
N HIS A 677 -15.23 6.76 8.76
CA HIS A 677 -13.81 6.87 8.47
C HIS A 677 -13.13 7.85 9.45
N VAL A 678 -11.93 7.50 9.92
CA VAL A 678 -11.10 8.34 10.80
C VAL A 678 -9.74 8.51 10.15
N SER A 679 -9.28 9.76 10.05
CA SER A 679 -7.94 10.08 9.59
C SER A 679 -7.32 11.13 10.50
N ALA A 680 -6.30 10.75 11.26
CA ALA A 680 -5.51 11.71 12.03
C ALA A 680 -4.74 12.66 11.10
N ALA A 681 -4.16 12.12 10.01
CA ALA A 681 -3.40 12.90 9.03
C ALA A 681 -4.23 14.00 8.35
N MET A 682 -5.49 13.72 8.01
CA MET A 682 -6.40 14.73 7.44
C MET A 682 -7.16 15.53 8.49
N LYS A 683 -6.97 15.22 9.78
CA LYS A 683 -7.73 15.77 10.90
C LYS A 683 -9.23 15.72 10.69
N ARG A 684 -9.73 14.53 10.32
CA ARG A 684 -11.09 14.38 9.79
C ARG A 684 -11.75 13.08 10.23
N ILE A 685 -13.03 13.19 10.54
CA ILE A 685 -13.93 12.05 10.75
C ILE A 685 -15.12 12.19 9.82
N GLU A 686 -15.47 11.12 9.12
CA GLU A 686 -16.59 11.08 8.17
C GLU A 686 -17.54 9.95 8.54
N LEU A 687 -18.85 10.21 8.54
CA LEU A 687 -19.90 9.18 8.62
C LEU A 687 -20.60 9.08 7.28
N ALA A 688 -20.74 7.87 6.75
CA ALA A 688 -21.51 7.63 5.55
C ALA A 688 -23.01 7.65 5.85
N SER A 689 -23.81 8.09 4.88
CA SER A 689 -25.26 8.12 4.99
C SER A 689 -25.92 7.83 3.65
N GLY A 690 -26.96 6.99 3.67
CA GLY A 690 -27.69 6.62 2.47
C GLY A 690 -28.61 7.73 1.94
N LYS A 691 -28.96 8.73 2.75
CA LYS A 691 -29.93 9.78 2.39
C LYS A 691 -29.52 11.16 2.90
N ARG A 692 -29.73 12.18 2.08
CA ARG A 692 -29.42 13.58 2.41
C ARG A 692 -30.06 14.03 3.73
N ALA A 693 -31.35 13.76 3.90
CA ALA A 693 -32.09 14.16 5.08
C ALA A 693 -31.53 13.52 6.38
N VAL A 694 -31.01 12.28 6.28
CA VAL A 694 -30.34 11.59 7.40
C VAL A 694 -28.97 12.24 7.67
N ALA A 695 -28.21 12.55 6.63
CA ALA A 695 -26.95 13.28 6.75
C ALA A 695 -27.15 14.68 7.38
N LEU A 696 -28.22 15.39 7.02
CA LEU A 696 -28.60 16.65 7.64
C LEU A 696 -28.98 16.45 9.11
N LEU A 697 -29.74 15.41 9.45
CA LEU A 697 -30.08 15.09 10.84
C LEU A 697 -28.82 14.84 11.69
N TRP A 698 -27.84 14.09 11.16
CA TRP A 698 -26.54 13.91 11.82
C TRP A 698 -25.76 15.21 11.95
N LYS A 699 -25.75 16.08 10.92
CA LYS A 699 -25.15 17.41 11.00
C LYS A 699 -25.77 18.25 12.13
N VAL A 700 -27.10 18.24 12.27
CA VAL A 700 -27.81 18.96 13.34
C VAL A 700 -27.48 18.35 14.70
N ALA A 701 -27.46 17.01 14.80
CA ALA A 701 -27.08 16.33 16.03
C ALA A 701 -25.66 16.72 16.46
N PHE A 702 -24.67 16.68 15.55
CA PHE A 702 -23.30 17.14 15.83
C PHE A 702 -23.24 18.60 16.28
N ALA A 703 -23.94 19.50 15.58
CA ALA A 703 -24.00 20.90 15.96
C ALA A 703 -24.64 21.12 17.35
N ALA A 704 -25.54 20.23 17.79
CA ALA A 704 -26.10 20.29 19.15
C ALA A 704 -25.11 19.89 20.25
N TYR A 705 -24.02 19.18 19.90
CA TYR A 705 -22.90 18.87 20.80
C TYR A 705 -21.66 19.70 20.49
N ASP A 706 -21.84 20.89 19.89
CA ASP A 706 -20.76 21.81 19.52
C ASP A 706 -19.66 21.14 18.66
N VAL A 707 -20.08 20.31 17.71
CA VAL A 707 -19.23 19.70 16.69
C VAL A 707 -19.67 20.22 15.32
N GLU A 708 -18.83 21.01 14.69
CA GLU A 708 -19.07 21.48 13.33
C GLU A 708 -18.83 20.38 12.30
N ALA A 709 -19.78 20.20 11.39
CA ALA A 709 -19.71 19.22 10.32
C ALA A 709 -20.33 19.72 9.01
N GLU A 710 -19.79 19.19 7.91
CA GLU A 710 -20.27 19.45 6.55
C GLU A 710 -20.93 18.21 5.96
N VAL A 711 -22.00 18.38 5.18
CA VAL A 711 -22.57 17.31 4.37
C VAL A 711 -21.98 17.41 2.97
N LYS A 712 -21.42 16.30 2.45
CA LYS A 712 -20.80 16.24 1.12
C LYS A 712 -21.53 15.27 0.22
N ASP A 713 -21.65 15.65 -1.06
CA ASP A 713 -22.33 14.87 -2.09
C ASP A 713 -21.33 13.98 -2.85
N GLY A 714 -21.53 12.66 -2.75
CA GLY A 714 -20.67 11.61 -3.32
C GLY A 714 -21.44 10.55 -4.14
N ARG A 715 -21.14 9.26 -3.94
CA ARG A 715 -22.03 8.14 -4.35
C ARG A 715 -23.17 7.91 -3.33
N GLY A 716 -23.05 8.51 -2.15
CA GLY A 716 -24.05 8.71 -1.11
C GLY A 716 -23.84 10.10 -0.50
N PHE A 717 -24.17 10.28 0.79
CA PHE A 717 -23.93 11.52 1.53
C PHE A 717 -22.97 11.26 2.68
N ASP A 718 -21.94 12.09 2.84
CA ASP A 718 -21.00 11.97 3.95
C ASP A 718 -21.15 13.16 4.91
N VAL A 719 -21.21 12.89 6.21
CA VAL A 719 -21.19 13.91 7.27
C VAL A 719 -19.80 13.97 7.85
N ALA A 720 -19.11 15.08 7.61
CA ALA A 720 -17.69 15.20 7.89
C ALA A 720 -17.39 16.29 8.90
N ALA A 721 -16.83 15.91 10.05
CA ALA A 721 -16.21 16.82 11.00
C ALA A 721 -14.72 17.00 10.65
N SER A 722 -14.17 18.20 10.83
CA SER A 722 -12.76 18.50 10.56
C SER A 722 -12.11 19.33 11.67
N GLY A 723 -10.79 19.28 11.77
CA GLY A 723 -10.02 20.06 12.75
C GLY A 723 -10.46 19.77 14.18
N VAL A 724 -10.83 20.83 14.91
CA VAL A 724 -11.25 20.76 16.33
C VAL A 724 -12.48 19.86 16.51
N GLY A 725 -13.47 19.94 15.61
CA GLY A 725 -14.66 19.08 15.67
C GLY A 725 -14.31 17.59 15.50
N ALA A 726 -13.36 17.29 14.61
CA ALA A 726 -12.89 15.91 14.42
C ALA A 726 -12.08 15.40 15.63
N ALA A 727 -11.20 16.23 16.20
CA ALA A 727 -10.48 15.89 17.43
C ALA A 727 -11.43 15.60 18.60
N ARG A 728 -12.49 16.41 18.76
CA ARG A 728 -13.51 16.19 19.78
C ARG A 728 -14.29 14.89 19.59
N LEU A 729 -14.72 14.57 18.36
CA LEU A 729 -15.37 13.29 18.08
C LEU A 729 -14.42 12.10 18.31
N ALA A 730 -13.14 12.26 17.95
CA ALA A 730 -12.12 11.24 18.16
C ALA A 730 -11.89 10.97 19.65
N GLY A 731 -11.80 12.03 20.47
CA GLY A 731 -11.71 11.95 21.92
C GLY A 731 -12.91 11.26 22.56
N LEU A 732 -14.14 11.60 22.12
CA LEU A 732 -15.36 10.95 22.58
C LEU A 732 -15.44 9.48 22.17
N TYR A 733 -15.07 9.14 20.93
CA TYR A 733 -15.02 7.76 20.45
C TYR A 733 -14.03 6.95 21.30
N PHE A 734 -12.85 7.50 21.55
CA PHE A 734 -11.85 6.82 22.35
C PHE A 734 -12.27 6.69 23.83
N ARG A 735 -12.97 7.68 24.39
CA ARG A 735 -13.36 7.69 25.81
C ARG A 735 -14.53 6.75 26.10
N TYR A 736 -15.56 6.83 25.27
CA TYR A 736 -16.84 6.17 25.50
C TYR A 736 -17.12 5.00 24.57
N GLY A 737 -16.29 4.76 23.54
CA GLY A 737 -16.36 3.58 22.69
C GLY A 737 -15.77 2.31 23.30
N SER A 738 -15.74 1.25 22.49
CA SER A 738 -15.11 -0.03 22.84
C SER A 738 -13.66 0.16 23.31
N PRO A 739 -13.16 -0.66 24.26
CA PRO A 739 -11.78 -0.59 24.71
C PRO A 739 -10.82 -0.94 23.56
N LEU A 740 -9.63 -0.32 23.57
CA LEU A 740 -8.55 -0.74 22.69
C LEU A 740 -8.05 -2.12 23.15
N LEU A 741 -8.18 -3.11 22.27
CA LEU A 741 -7.66 -4.47 22.49
C LEU A 741 -6.15 -4.51 22.25
N GLU A 742 -5.42 -5.17 23.14
CA GLU A 742 -3.97 -5.38 23.07
C GLU A 742 -3.67 -6.87 22.86
N GLY A 743 -2.59 -7.19 22.14
CA GLY A 743 -2.26 -8.56 21.76
C GLY A 743 -2.28 -8.76 20.25
N ASP A 744 -3.08 -9.70 19.74
CA ASP A 744 -3.17 -10.08 18.32
C ASP A 744 -3.51 -8.85 17.44
N ASP A 745 -2.63 -8.54 16.48
CA ASP A 745 -2.79 -7.42 15.56
C ASP A 745 -4.12 -7.48 14.77
N ARG A 746 -4.68 -8.69 14.56
CA ARG A 746 -5.97 -8.88 13.87
C ARG A 746 -7.16 -8.32 14.67
N LEU A 747 -7.00 -8.17 15.98
CA LEU A 747 -7.99 -7.60 16.90
C LEU A 747 -7.78 -6.10 17.13
N LYS A 748 -6.75 -5.48 16.54
CA LYS A 748 -6.52 -4.04 16.65
C LYS A 748 -7.53 -3.26 15.80
N ASN A 749 -8.30 -2.41 16.48
CA ASN A 749 -9.19 -1.46 15.83
C ASN A 749 -8.38 -0.25 15.34
N HIS A 750 -7.99 -0.29 14.06
CA HIS A 750 -7.20 0.77 13.41
C HIS A 750 -7.91 2.14 13.44
N LYS A 751 -9.25 2.18 13.39
CA LYS A 751 -10.02 3.44 13.48
C LYS A 751 -9.91 4.05 14.87
N LEU A 752 -9.96 3.22 15.90
CA LEU A 752 -9.75 3.65 17.28
C LEU A 752 -8.31 4.12 17.48
N ALA A 753 -7.32 3.44 16.87
CA ALA A 753 -5.92 3.88 16.91
C ALA A 753 -5.72 5.25 16.23
N GLU A 754 -6.33 5.47 15.05
CA GLU A 754 -6.33 6.79 14.39
C GLU A 754 -7.08 7.84 15.21
N ALA A 755 -8.17 7.46 15.90
CA ALA A 755 -8.90 8.35 16.78
C ALA A 755 -8.08 8.76 18.01
N VAL A 756 -7.26 7.85 18.57
CA VAL A 756 -6.31 8.17 19.64
C VAL A 756 -5.35 9.26 19.19
N LYS A 757 -4.72 9.07 18.01
CA LYS A 757 -3.79 10.05 17.45
C LYS A 757 -4.44 11.41 17.22
N LEU A 758 -5.66 11.41 16.69
CA LEU A 758 -6.41 12.63 16.38
C LEU A 758 -6.92 13.34 17.66
N GLY A 759 -7.38 12.58 18.65
CA GLY A 759 -7.89 13.12 19.92
C GLY A 759 -6.80 13.69 20.82
N ALA A 760 -5.56 13.23 20.68
CA ALA A 760 -4.41 13.74 21.45
C ALA A 760 -4.17 15.25 21.24
N GLU A 761 -4.54 15.81 20.08
CA GLU A 761 -4.38 17.25 19.80
C GLU A 761 -5.29 18.16 20.65
N GLY A 762 -6.31 17.61 21.31
CA GLY A 762 -7.29 18.35 22.13
C GLY A 762 -7.09 18.24 23.64
N LEU A 763 -5.98 17.64 24.11
CA LEU A 763 -5.69 17.45 25.53
C LEU A 763 -5.23 18.73 26.23
N ASP A 764 -5.79 18.99 27.41
CA ASP A 764 -5.32 20.02 28.34
C ASP A 764 -4.77 19.34 29.60
N ILE A 765 -3.47 19.55 29.85
CA ILE A 765 -2.71 18.95 30.94
C ILE A 765 -2.17 20.06 31.83
N ARG A 766 -2.56 20.06 33.11
CA ARG A 766 -2.17 21.08 34.09
C ARG A 766 -1.82 20.45 35.42
N TRP A 767 -0.97 21.08 36.21
CA TRP A 767 -0.68 20.64 37.57
C TRP A 767 -0.96 21.77 38.58
N GLU A 768 -1.35 21.41 39.80
CA GLU A 768 -1.64 22.34 40.89
C GLU A 768 -1.31 21.73 42.26
N GLY A 769 -1.33 22.55 43.32
CA GLY A 769 -1.30 22.04 44.70
C GLY A 769 0.03 21.37 45.12
N LEU A 770 1.16 21.89 44.62
CA LEU A 770 2.51 21.46 45.02
C LEU A 770 2.69 21.60 46.55
N ARG A 771 2.95 20.49 47.23
CA ARG A 771 2.95 20.36 48.70
C ARG A 771 3.97 19.33 49.18
N ARG A 772 4.35 19.41 50.47
CA ARG A 772 5.07 18.34 51.18
C ARG A 772 4.10 17.50 52.00
N THR A 773 4.16 16.19 51.88
CA THR A 773 3.38 15.27 52.72
C THR A 773 3.96 15.25 54.15
N PRO A 774 3.20 14.77 55.16
CA PRO A 774 3.72 14.56 56.51
C PRO A 774 4.97 13.66 56.58
N SER A 775 5.16 12.79 55.58
CA SER A 775 6.33 11.93 55.42
C SER A 775 7.51 12.59 54.68
N GLY A 776 7.41 13.89 54.35
CA GLY A 776 8.45 14.65 53.67
C GLY A 776 8.52 14.46 52.14
N LEU A 777 7.59 13.71 51.53
CA LEU A 777 7.54 13.53 50.08
C LEU A 777 6.93 14.76 49.41
N VAL A 778 7.48 15.17 48.27
CA VAL A 778 6.90 16.23 47.45
C VAL A 778 5.76 15.63 46.62
N ALA A 779 4.60 16.27 46.64
CA ALA A 779 3.42 15.84 45.91
C ALA A 779 2.76 17.01 45.19
N ALA A 780 2.11 16.74 44.07
CA ALA A 780 1.24 17.67 43.37
C ALA A 780 0.08 16.91 42.73
N ASP A 781 -0.95 17.65 42.33
CA ASP A 781 -2.05 17.07 41.60
C ASP A 781 -1.94 17.43 40.12
N LEU A 782 -1.93 16.43 39.25
CA LEU A 782 -1.92 16.58 37.80
C LEU A 782 -3.34 16.33 37.29
N THR A 783 -3.90 17.28 36.55
CA THR A 783 -5.20 17.15 35.88
C THR A 783 -4.98 16.97 34.39
N ILE A 784 -5.51 15.89 33.84
CA ILE A 784 -5.58 15.65 32.39
C ILE A 784 -7.05 15.76 31.99
N SER A 785 -7.34 16.60 31.00
CA SER A 785 -8.69 16.86 30.54
C SER A 785 -8.80 16.92 29.02
N GLU A 786 -9.95 16.53 28.49
CA GLU A 786 -10.30 16.60 27.07
C GLU A 786 -11.83 16.68 26.98
N GLY A 787 -12.39 17.45 26.04
CA GLY A 787 -13.81 17.43 25.69
C GLY A 787 -14.81 17.31 26.87
N GLY A 788 -14.62 18.09 27.93
CA GLY A 788 -15.51 18.14 29.10
C GLY A 788 -15.29 17.08 30.20
N ALA A 789 -14.38 16.12 30.04
CA ALA A 789 -13.99 15.20 31.12
C ALA A 789 -12.60 15.55 31.66
N ALA A 790 -12.44 15.52 32.98
CA ALA A 790 -11.18 15.81 33.65
C ALA A 790 -10.89 14.79 34.75
N MET A 791 -9.70 14.18 34.74
CA MET A 791 -9.23 13.30 35.81
C MET A 791 -8.03 13.89 36.52
N LYS A 792 -8.06 13.79 37.85
CA LYS A 792 -7.04 14.31 38.76
C LYS A 792 -6.20 13.14 39.29
N TYR A 793 -4.90 13.19 39.02
CA TYR A 793 -3.89 12.19 39.39
C TYR A 793 -2.97 12.77 40.45
N ASN A 794 -2.55 11.96 41.42
CA ASN A 794 -1.53 12.38 42.38
C ASN A 794 -0.15 12.07 41.82
N VAL A 795 0.71 13.07 41.74
CA VAL A 795 2.12 12.91 41.35
C VAL A 795 2.98 13.04 42.59
N TYR A 796 3.85 12.07 42.83
CA TYR A 796 4.81 12.05 43.93
C TYR A 796 6.23 12.09 43.37
N LEU A 797 7.06 12.98 43.90
CA LEU A 797 8.50 12.99 43.66
C LEU A 797 9.16 12.25 44.83
N SER A 798 9.49 10.98 44.58
CA SER A 798 10.17 10.11 45.53
C SER A 798 11.69 10.22 45.37
N GLU A 799 12.46 9.55 46.23
CA GLU A 799 13.93 9.64 46.20
C GLU A 799 14.55 9.27 44.84
N ASN A 800 13.94 8.34 44.09
CA ASN A 800 14.50 7.81 42.83
C ASN A 800 13.56 7.93 41.62
N ALA A 801 12.30 8.34 41.80
CA ALA A 801 11.32 8.34 40.71
C ALA A 801 10.17 9.36 40.88
N ILE A 802 9.61 9.77 39.75
CA ILE A 802 8.31 10.40 39.62
C ILE A 802 7.27 9.28 39.56
N GLU A 803 6.33 9.24 40.51
CA GLU A 803 5.21 8.29 40.54
C GLU A 803 3.89 9.04 40.31
N LEU A 804 3.16 8.65 39.27
CA LEU A 804 1.78 9.05 39.04
C LEU A 804 0.85 7.95 39.56
N ASN A 805 -0.12 8.31 40.40
CA ASN A 805 -1.03 7.38 41.07
C ASN A 805 -2.48 7.89 41.05
N PHE A 806 -3.39 7.01 40.63
CA PHE A 806 -4.84 7.21 40.67
C PHE A 806 -5.52 6.01 41.35
N GLN A 807 -6.52 6.28 42.21
CA GLN A 807 -7.26 5.23 42.93
C GLN A 807 -8.75 5.56 42.97
N SER A 808 -9.59 4.55 42.75
CA SER A 808 -11.05 4.69 42.78
C SER A 808 -11.71 3.40 43.27
N THR A 809 -12.86 3.51 43.94
CA THR A 809 -13.76 2.36 44.23
C THR A 809 -14.73 2.09 43.08
N ASP A 810 -14.72 2.94 42.05
CA ASP A 810 -15.43 2.78 40.80
C ASP A 810 -14.44 2.38 39.70
N ARG A 811 -14.65 1.18 39.14
CA ARG A 811 -13.85 0.61 38.06
C ARG A 811 -13.92 1.46 36.79
N SER A 812 -15.10 1.92 36.40
CA SER A 812 -15.31 2.71 35.18
C SER A 812 -14.54 4.02 35.24
N ARG A 813 -14.48 4.64 36.42
CA ARG A 813 -13.64 5.82 36.66
C ARG A 813 -12.14 5.54 36.54
N ALA A 814 -11.67 4.37 37.00
CA ALA A 814 -10.27 3.96 36.84
C ALA A 814 -9.92 3.63 35.37
N GLU A 815 -10.84 3.02 34.62
CA GLU A 815 -10.66 2.77 33.18
C GLU A 815 -10.64 4.08 32.38
N LEU A 816 -11.48 5.06 32.72
CA LEU A 816 -11.42 6.41 32.15
C LEU A 816 -10.07 7.09 32.44
N ALA A 817 -9.55 6.95 33.67
CA ALA A 817 -8.25 7.49 34.04
C ALA A 817 -7.10 6.86 33.21
N VAL A 818 -7.17 5.56 32.91
CA VAL A 818 -6.20 4.91 31.99
C VAL A 818 -6.36 5.42 30.56
N ARG A 819 -7.61 5.57 30.08
CA ARG A 819 -7.87 6.07 28.73
C ARG A 819 -7.24 7.46 28.54
N LEU A 820 -7.49 8.41 29.44
CA LEU A 820 -6.89 9.76 29.34
C LEU A 820 -5.35 9.73 29.40
N LEU A 821 -4.76 8.83 30.20
CA LEU A 821 -3.31 8.62 30.20
C LEU A 821 -2.80 8.12 28.84
N ARG A 822 -3.52 7.21 28.17
CA ARG A 822 -3.16 6.73 26.83
C ARG A 822 -3.25 7.82 25.77
N LEU A 823 -4.25 8.70 25.85
CA LEU A 823 -4.29 9.89 24.99
C LEU A 823 -3.08 10.78 25.21
N ALA A 824 -2.54 10.83 26.43
CA ALA A 824 -1.30 11.52 26.78
C ALA A 824 -0.02 10.68 26.49
N GLY A 825 -0.12 9.57 25.76
CA GLY A 825 1.01 8.71 25.37
C GLY A 825 1.48 7.72 26.45
N ILE A 826 0.71 7.52 27.52
CA ILE A 826 1.08 6.67 28.66
C ILE A 826 0.34 5.35 28.62
N SER A 827 1.08 4.24 28.48
CA SER A 827 0.52 2.90 28.70
C SER A 827 0.51 2.56 30.19
N ALA A 828 -0.69 2.51 30.77
CA ALA A 828 -0.91 2.10 32.16
C ALA A 828 -2.08 1.12 32.25
N GLU A 829 -2.06 0.26 33.27
CA GLU A 829 -3.09 -0.77 33.50
C GLU A 829 -3.87 -0.49 34.78
N VAL A 830 -5.15 -0.88 34.78
CA VAL A 830 -5.98 -0.88 35.99
C VAL A 830 -5.70 -2.16 36.79
N LYS A 831 -5.21 -2.01 38.01
CA LYS A 831 -4.98 -3.13 38.94
C LYS A 831 -6.02 -3.14 40.04
N LYS A 832 -6.69 -4.29 40.23
CA LYS A 832 -7.62 -4.52 41.33
C LYS A 832 -6.83 -4.87 42.60
N VAL A 833 -7.06 -4.13 43.68
CA VAL A 833 -6.43 -4.33 44.98
C VAL A 833 -7.52 -4.37 46.06
N LYS A 834 -7.40 -5.27 47.03
CA LYS A 834 -8.29 -5.27 48.20
C LYS A 834 -7.72 -4.40 49.30
N VAL A 835 -8.46 -3.37 49.71
CA VAL A 835 -8.09 -2.52 50.84
C VAL A 835 -9.23 -2.56 51.85
N GLY A 836 -8.97 -3.07 53.06
CA GLY A 836 -9.99 -3.17 54.11
C GLY A 836 -11.23 -4.00 53.74
N GLY A 837 -11.08 -5.03 52.90
CA GLY A 837 -12.18 -5.89 52.44
C GLY A 837 -13.03 -5.31 51.29
N ARG A 838 -12.72 -4.10 50.80
CA ARG A 838 -13.36 -3.51 49.63
C ARG A 838 -12.44 -3.56 48.42
N ASP A 839 -13.03 -3.75 47.24
CA ASP A 839 -12.30 -3.69 45.98
C ASP A 839 -11.95 -2.22 45.65
N VAL A 840 -10.68 -1.96 45.34
CA VAL A 840 -10.14 -0.66 44.94
C VAL A 840 -9.34 -0.84 43.66
N TRP A 841 -9.58 0.00 42.66
CA TRP A 841 -8.90 -0.02 41.38
C TRP A 841 -7.82 1.05 41.37
N ARG A 842 -6.58 0.65 41.09
CA ARG A 842 -5.39 1.52 41.09
C ARG A 842 -4.75 1.58 39.71
N VAL A 843 -4.28 2.77 39.35
CA VAL A 843 -3.49 3.03 38.13
C VAL A 843 -2.19 3.69 38.57
N ARG A 844 -1.06 3.17 38.09
CA ARG A 844 0.27 3.70 38.40
C ARG A 844 1.13 3.82 37.15
N ALA A 845 1.91 4.89 37.06
CA ALA A 845 2.97 5.08 36.07
C ALA A 845 4.19 5.69 36.75
N TYR A 846 5.39 5.31 36.30
CA TYR A 846 6.67 5.76 36.88
C TYR A 846 7.47 6.57 35.87
N THR A 847 8.57 7.22 36.30
CA THR A 847 9.38 8.16 35.51
C THR A 847 9.60 7.72 34.06
N ASP A 848 10.02 6.47 33.83
CA ASP A 848 10.35 6.03 32.48
C ASP A 848 9.11 5.91 31.59
N THR A 849 7.99 5.44 32.15
CA THR A 849 6.69 5.41 31.47
C THR A 849 6.19 6.83 31.22
N LEU A 850 6.33 7.73 32.19
CA LEU A 850 5.91 9.13 32.09
C LEU A 850 6.71 9.91 31.06
N ALA A 851 8.01 9.62 30.95
CA ALA A 851 8.90 10.18 29.96
C ALA A 851 8.65 9.66 28.53
N ALA A 852 7.83 8.60 28.37
CA ALA A 852 7.32 8.16 27.08
C ALA A 852 6.02 8.86 26.63
N GLY A 853 5.45 9.70 27.50
CA GLY A 853 4.25 10.46 27.18
C GLY A 853 4.48 11.53 26.11
N HIS A 854 3.37 12.03 25.55
CA HIS A 854 3.40 13.17 24.65
C HIS A 854 4.02 14.39 25.32
N LYS A 855 4.52 15.30 24.47
CA LYS A 855 5.35 16.43 24.90
C LYS A 855 4.63 17.29 25.95
N GLU A 856 3.33 17.50 25.81
CA GLU A 856 2.49 18.29 26.71
C GLU A 856 2.50 17.73 28.14
N LEU A 857 2.43 16.40 28.29
CA LEU A 857 2.53 15.74 29.59
C LEU A 857 3.94 15.89 30.19
N ARG A 858 4.96 15.70 29.35
CA ARG A 858 6.36 15.80 29.77
C ARG A 858 6.72 17.20 30.21
N ASP A 859 6.28 18.21 29.47
CA ASP A 859 6.50 19.62 29.79
C ASP A 859 5.83 19.99 31.12
N ALA A 860 4.59 19.55 31.36
CA ALA A 860 3.89 19.77 32.63
C ALA A 860 4.62 19.11 33.83
N LEU A 861 5.10 17.87 33.65
CA LEU A 861 5.88 17.18 34.69
C LEU A 861 7.27 17.81 34.90
N ALA A 862 7.91 18.29 33.84
CA ALA A 862 9.21 18.96 33.93
C ALA A 862 9.09 20.30 34.66
N GLU A 863 8.03 21.07 34.38
CA GLU A 863 7.74 22.31 35.11
C GLU A 863 7.49 22.05 36.60
N LEU A 864 6.72 21.01 36.92
CA LEU A 864 6.50 20.57 38.31
C LEU A 864 7.82 20.27 39.03
N VAL A 865 8.72 19.51 38.39
CA VAL A 865 10.05 19.18 38.96
C VAL A 865 10.91 20.43 39.12
N LYS A 866 10.95 21.32 38.12
CA LYS A 866 11.67 22.60 38.19
C LYS A 866 11.20 23.43 39.39
N LYS A 867 9.89 23.56 39.60
CA LYS A 867 9.31 24.26 40.75
C LYS A 867 9.65 23.61 42.09
N ALA A 868 9.71 22.27 42.15
CA ALA A 868 10.13 21.56 43.36
C ALA A 868 11.62 21.81 43.71
N VAL A 869 12.48 21.94 42.70
CA VAL A 869 13.91 22.30 42.87
C VAL A 869 14.06 23.77 43.30
N GLU A 870 13.34 24.70 42.65
CA GLU A 870 13.34 26.12 43.02
C GLU A 870 12.98 26.35 44.50
N ASN A 871 12.06 25.55 45.04
CA ASN A 871 11.65 25.61 46.45
C ASN A 871 12.66 24.92 47.40
N GLY A 872 13.74 24.34 46.89
CA GLY A 872 14.72 23.58 47.67
C GLY A 872 14.14 22.26 48.21
N TRP A 873 13.10 21.72 47.58
CA TRP A 873 12.42 20.52 48.07
C TRP A 873 12.94 19.22 47.48
N VAL A 874 13.61 19.32 46.33
CA VAL A 874 14.29 18.22 45.62
C VAL A 874 15.73 18.67 45.34
N ASP A 875 16.69 17.76 45.50
CA ASP A 875 18.09 18.00 45.18
C ASP A 875 18.29 18.22 43.66
N ALA A 876 19.03 19.26 43.29
CA ALA A 876 19.21 19.64 41.89
C ALA A 876 19.93 18.56 41.07
N GLY A 877 20.92 17.87 41.65
CA GLY A 877 21.63 16.78 40.97
C GLY A 877 20.75 15.55 40.76
N LYS A 878 19.82 15.27 41.70
CA LYS A 878 18.81 14.22 41.52
C LYS A 878 17.78 14.59 40.44
N ALA A 879 17.32 15.85 40.43
CA ALA A 879 16.32 16.32 39.46
C ALA A 879 16.86 16.38 38.02
N GLU A 880 18.16 16.65 37.83
CA GLU A 880 18.80 16.72 36.51
C GLU A 880 18.55 15.46 35.67
N GLY A 881 18.63 14.28 36.28
CA GLY A 881 18.36 13.00 35.61
C GLY A 881 16.90 12.83 35.16
N TRP A 882 15.93 13.32 35.95
CA TRP A 882 14.52 13.28 35.57
C TRP A 882 14.18 14.33 34.51
N LEU A 883 14.70 15.55 34.66
CA LEU A 883 14.50 16.63 33.69
C LEU A 883 15.09 16.28 32.34
N LYS A 884 16.29 15.69 32.29
CA LYS A 884 16.87 15.19 31.04
C LYS A 884 15.96 14.18 30.34
N LYS A 885 15.41 13.21 31.11
CA LYS A 885 14.46 12.21 30.58
C LYS A 885 13.15 12.83 30.09
N LEU A 886 12.62 13.84 30.77
CA LEU A 886 11.36 14.51 30.39
C LEU A 886 11.56 15.49 29.22
N GLU A 887 12.66 16.22 29.14
CA GLU A 887 12.94 17.20 28.09
C GLU A 887 13.32 16.52 26.75
N VAL A 888 14.22 15.54 26.80
CA VAL A 888 14.58 14.74 25.62
C VAL A 888 13.41 13.83 25.24
N GLY A 889 12.71 13.30 26.24
CA GLY A 889 11.75 12.22 26.08
C GLY A 889 12.47 10.88 26.13
N LEU A 890 11.89 9.93 26.86
CA LEU A 890 12.14 8.53 26.58
C LEU A 890 11.23 8.20 25.40
N THR A 891 11.71 8.40 24.18
CA THR A 891 11.14 7.71 23.03
C THR A 891 11.29 6.20 23.27
N LEU A 892 10.35 5.61 24.03
CA LEU A 892 9.78 4.35 23.63
C LEU A 892 9.03 4.65 22.33
N GLU A 893 9.78 4.88 21.25
CA GLU A 893 9.22 4.74 19.92
C GLU A 893 8.51 3.41 19.89
N GLU A 894 7.24 3.48 19.52
CA GLU A 894 6.29 2.37 19.48
C GLU A 894 6.99 1.08 19.04
N GLY A 895 7.31 0.20 20.00
CA GLY A 895 7.64 -1.19 19.72
C GLY A 895 9.00 -1.73 20.21
N TRP A 896 10.07 -0.95 20.38
CA TRP A 896 11.41 -1.54 20.63
C TRP A 896 11.60 -2.07 22.08
N PRO A 897 12.05 -3.32 22.27
CA PRO A 897 12.28 -3.87 23.60
C PRO A 897 13.59 -3.35 24.21
N ARG A 898 13.78 -3.59 25.51
CA ARG A 898 15.00 -3.16 26.21
C ARG A 898 16.23 -3.95 25.77
N TYR A 899 17.15 -3.31 25.06
CA TYR A 899 18.47 -3.87 24.74
C TYR A 899 19.48 -3.57 25.86
N HIS A 900 20.29 -4.56 26.20
CA HIS A 900 21.53 -4.39 26.94
C HIS A 900 22.61 -3.93 25.96
N VAL A 901 23.23 -2.79 26.27
CA VAL A 901 24.37 -2.23 25.53
C VAL A 901 25.49 -2.03 26.55
N GLY A 902 26.66 -2.58 26.29
CA GLY A 902 27.80 -2.54 27.22
C GLY A 902 29.09 -3.03 26.60
N LEU A 903 30.14 -3.11 27.40
CA LEU A 903 31.44 -3.66 26.98
C LEU A 903 31.67 -5.01 27.65
N LYS A 904 32.11 -5.99 26.86
CA LYS A 904 32.65 -7.26 27.36
C LYS A 904 34.02 -7.46 26.73
N ASP A 905 35.05 -7.61 27.57
CA ASP A 905 36.45 -7.73 27.15
C ASP A 905 36.88 -6.62 26.15
N GLY A 906 36.35 -5.42 26.36
CA GLY A 906 36.59 -4.26 25.51
C GLY A 906 35.80 -4.22 24.19
N ALA A 907 34.99 -5.23 23.86
CA ALA A 907 34.14 -5.24 22.67
C ALA A 907 32.70 -4.77 22.99
N LEU A 908 32.07 -4.03 22.08
CA LEU A 908 30.67 -3.61 22.24
C LEU A 908 29.75 -4.82 22.14
N VAL A 909 28.90 -4.99 23.15
CA VAL A 909 27.88 -6.03 23.22
C VAL A 909 26.51 -5.37 23.15
N VAL A 910 25.70 -5.76 22.16
CA VAL A 910 24.30 -5.38 22.04
C VAL A 910 23.45 -6.64 22.09
N LYS A 911 22.63 -6.79 23.15
CA LYS A 911 21.91 -8.02 23.45
C LYS A 911 20.49 -7.75 23.95
N PHE A 912 19.51 -8.45 23.39
CA PHE A 912 18.15 -8.55 23.92
C PHE A 912 17.96 -9.92 24.59
N GLY A 913 17.29 -9.99 25.74
CA GLY A 913 17.09 -11.23 26.48
C GLY A 913 15.67 -11.35 27.01
N SER A 914 15.09 -12.54 26.92
CA SER A 914 13.73 -12.83 27.37
C SER A 914 13.59 -14.30 27.76
N THR A 915 12.81 -14.57 28.81
CA THR A 915 12.37 -15.93 29.18
C THR A 915 11.17 -16.39 28.36
N ASP A 916 10.52 -15.46 27.67
CA ASP A 916 9.39 -15.71 26.77
C ASP A 916 9.91 -15.95 25.33
N PRO A 917 9.72 -17.16 24.77
CA PRO A 917 10.19 -17.50 23.42
C PRO A 917 9.49 -16.68 22.33
N ASP A 918 8.24 -16.26 22.52
CA ASP A 918 7.51 -15.53 21.48
C ASP A 918 8.04 -14.09 21.33
N LYS A 919 8.52 -13.49 22.42
CA LYS A 919 9.24 -12.20 22.37
C LYS A 919 10.57 -12.29 21.63
N ILE A 920 11.30 -13.40 21.80
CA ILE A 920 12.56 -13.63 21.06
C ILE A 920 12.28 -13.76 19.56
N LYS A 921 11.23 -14.52 19.18
CA LYS A 921 10.81 -14.67 17.78
C LYS A 921 10.34 -13.36 17.17
N GLN A 922 9.56 -12.58 17.92
CA GLN A 922 9.05 -11.28 17.48
C GLN A 922 10.19 -10.31 17.20
N GLU A 923 11.20 -10.25 18.09
CA GLU A 923 12.33 -9.35 17.90
C GLU A 923 13.25 -9.80 16.76
N ALA A 924 13.46 -11.11 16.60
CA ALA A 924 14.18 -11.64 15.45
C ALA A 924 13.49 -11.27 14.13
N ARG A 925 12.15 -11.36 14.07
CA ARG A 925 11.36 -10.96 12.90
C ARG A 925 11.48 -9.48 12.61
N ARG A 926 11.40 -8.63 13.64
CA ARG A 926 11.60 -7.18 13.50
C ARG A 926 12.97 -6.82 12.90
N LEU A 927 14.05 -7.45 13.37
CA LEU A 927 15.38 -7.21 12.79
C LEU A 927 15.47 -7.69 11.33
N MET A 928 14.79 -8.78 10.98
CA MET A 928 14.69 -9.22 9.58
C MET A 928 13.93 -8.24 8.69
N ASP A 929 12.78 -7.74 9.16
CA ASP A 929 11.95 -6.77 8.43
C ASP A 929 12.71 -5.44 8.21
N MET A 930 13.58 -5.06 9.15
CA MET A 930 14.48 -3.91 9.02
C MET A 930 15.61 -4.13 7.98
N GLY A 931 15.88 -5.37 7.56
CA GLY A 931 16.91 -5.71 6.58
C GLY A 931 18.20 -6.31 7.17
N LEU A 932 18.15 -6.82 8.42
CA LEU A 932 19.21 -7.65 9.01
C LEU A 932 18.96 -9.14 8.75
N GLU A 933 20.00 -9.96 8.87
CA GLU A 933 19.95 -11.39 8.53
C GLU A 933 20.43 -12.20 9.73
N GLU A 934 19.65 -13.20 10.12
CA GLU A 934 20.02 -14.12 11.19
C GLU A 934 21.25 -14.97 10.79
N GLY A 935 22.17 -15.19 11.72
CA GLY A 935 23.44 -15.87 11.50
C GLY A 935 24.55 -14.99 10.92
N LYS A 936 24.20 -13.89 10.25
CA LYS A 936 25.17 -12.89 9.73
C LYS A 936 25.23 -11.63 10.60
N HIS A 937 24.09 -10.95 10.76
CA HIS A 937 23.99 -9.66 11.46
C HIS A 937 23.62 -9.84 12.94
N PHE A 938 22.85 -10.86 13.28
CA PHE A 938 22.52 -11.20 14.66
C PHE A 938 22.41 -12.72 14.84
N THR A 939 22.40 -13.20 16.07
CA THR A 939 22.21 -14.62 16.42
C THR A 939 21.13 -14.77 17.47
N VAL A 940 20.32 -15.82 17.35
CA VAL A 940 19.23 -16.13 18.26
C VAL A 940 19.55 -17.40 19.05
N LYS A 941 19.29 -17.38 20.35
CA LYS A 941 19.22 -18.55 21.22
C LYS A 941 17.86 -18.59 21.90
N MET A 942 17.12 -19.68 21.71
CA MET A 942 15.82 -19.86 22.35
C MET A 942 15.98 -20.15 23.86
N PRO A 943 14.99 -19.76 24.69
CA PRO A 943 14.95 -20.15 26.10
C PRO A 943 14.72 -21.66 26.24
N GLU A 944 15.49 -22.33 27.10
CA GLU A 944 15.37 -23.76 27.38
C GLU A 944 15.50 -23.99 28.89
N GLY A 945 14.68 -24.87 29.48
CA GLY A 945 14.84 -25.30 30.87
C GLY A 945 14.69 -24.23 31.95
N GLY A 946 14.03 -23.10 31.65
CA GLY A 946 13.91 -21.95 32.57
C GLY A 946 15.02 -20.90 32.43
N ASP A 947 16.04 -21.16 31.58
CA ASP A 947 17.06 -20.19 31.24
C ASP A 947 16.56 -19.19 30.18
N ALA A 948 16.95 -17.92 30.32
CA ALA A 948 16.57 -16.89 29.38
C ALA A 948 17.22 -17.11 28.00
N GLY A 949 16.39 -17.07 26.96
CA GLY A 949 16.84 -16.95 25.59
C GLY A 949 17.41 -15.57 25.32
N TYR A 950 18.16 -15.42 24.23
CA TYR A 950 18.68 -14.12 23.85
C TYR A 950 18.87 -13.95 22.35
N LEU A 951 18.80 -12.70 21.94
CA LEU A 951 19.21 -12.20 20.65
C LEU A 951 20.47 -11.36 20.82
N TYR A 952 21.52 -11.69 20.09
CA TYR A 952 22.80 -10.96 20.12
C TYR A 952 23.06 -10.32 18.76
N ILE A 953 23.22 -9.00 18.74
CA ILE A 953 23.54 -8.25 17.53
C ILE A 953 25.06 -8.18 17.40
N ARG A 954 25.56 -8.64 16.25
CA ARG A 954 26.99 -8.59 15.94
C ARG A 954 27.39 -7.18 15.54
N ARG A 955 28.69 -6.90 15.58
CA ARG A 955 29.25 -5.60 15.12
C ARG A 955 28.78 -5.29 13.69
N GLU A 956 28.86 -6.27 12.80
CA GLU A 956 28.46 -6.16 11.40
C GLU A 956 26.96 -5.85 11.26
N GLY A 957 26.13 -6.37 12.18
CA GLY A 957 24.71 -6.06 12.23
C GLY A 957 24.43 -4.61 12.61
N LEU A 958 25.19 -4.05 13.56
CA LEU A 958 25.07 -2.64 13.94
C LEU A 958 25.61 -1.71 12.85
N GLU A 959 26.71 -2.08 12.18
CA GLU A 959 27.23 -1.35 11.01
C GLU A 959 26.22 -1.37 9.85
N ARG A 960 25.56 -2.51 9.61
CA ARG A 960 24.51 -2.62 8.59
C ARG A 960 23.28 -1.80 8.94
N ALA A 961 22.83 -1.81 10.18
CA ALA A 961 21.74 -0.94 10.64
C ALA A 961 22.11 0.54 10.50
N ALA A 962 23.33 0.93 10.85
CA ALA A 962 23.85 2.28 10.65
C ALA A 962 23.89 2.68 9.18
N TRP A 963 24.29 1.77 8.29
CA TRP A 963 24.24 2.02 6.84
C TRP A 963 22.80 2.18 6.35
N LEU A 964 21.89 1.29 6.77
CA LEU A 964 20.47 1.35 6.42
C LEU A 964 19.80 2.63 6.92
N SER A 965 20.24 3.20 8.05
CA SER A 965 19.75 4.48 8.56
C SER A 965 19.99 5.68 7.64
N VAL A 966 20.93 5.56 6.70
CA VAL A 966 21.27 6.63 5.75
C VAL A 966 20.85 6.26 4.32
N TYR A 967 20.99 4.98 3.95
CA TYR A 967 20.84 4.52 2.56
C TYR A 967 19.74 3.46 2.35
N GLY A 968 18.94 3.17 3.38
CA GLY A 968 17.77 2.26 3.29
C GLY A 968 16.61 2.85 2.48
N SER A 969 15.58 2.04 2.22
CA SER A 969 14.29 2.50 1.67
C SER A 969 13.51 3.32 2.73
N GLU A 970 12.58 4.23 2.39
CA GLU A 970 11.96 5.17 3.37
C GLU A 970 11.52 4.52 4.71
N GLU A 971 10.83 3.38 4.68
CA GLU A 971 10.41 2.67 5.90
C GLU A 971 11.60 1.99 6.60
N GLN A 972 12.49 1.30 5.88
CA GLN A 972 13.68 0.65 6.46
C GLN A 972 14.69 1.66 7.01
N GLN A 973 14.87 2.78 6.32
CA GLN A 973 15.77 3.87 6.70
C GLN A 973 15.29 4.51 7.98
N ARG A 974 13.98 4.78 8.05
CA ARG A 974 13.36 5.31 9.26
C ARG A 974 13.55 4.33 10.42
N TRP A 975 13.16 3.06 10.27
CA TRP A 975 13.29 2.06 11.34
C TRP A 975 14.74 1.81 11.76
N ALA A 976 15.68 1.80 10.81
CA ALA A 976 17.09 1.62 11.11
C ALA A 976 17.70 2.87 11.77
N ALA A 977 17.26 4.08 11.40
CA ALA A 977 17.66 5.31 12.07
C ALA A 977 17.16 5.35 13.51
N GLU A 978 15.88 5.04 13.71
CA GLU A 978 15.22 4.90 15.01
C GLU A 978 15.95 3.87 15.89
N PHE A 979 16.26 2.69 15.35
CA PHE A 979 17.01 1.65 16.05
C PHE A 979 18.46 2.08 16.42
N VAL A 980 19.17 2.73 15.49
CA VAL A 980 20.56 3.20 15.72
C VAL A 980 20.61 4.30 16.77
N GLU A 981 19.68 5.24 16.72
CA GLU A 981 19.53 6.30 17.72
C GLU A 981 19.25 5.70 19.10
N TYR A 982 18.35 4.72 19.17
CA TYR A 982 18.06 3.99 20.40
C TYR A 982 19.30 3.27 20.96
N ILE A 983 20.10 2.58 20.13
CA ILE A 983 21.33 1.91 20.60
C ILE A 983 22.37 2.93 21.10
N LEU A 984 22.51 4.09 20.44
CA LEU A 984 23.40 5.17 20.91
C LEU A 984 22.96 5.73 22.26
N GLN A 985 21.66 5.96 22.44
CA GLN A 985 21.09 6.38 23.71
C GLN A 985 21.42 5.36 24.82
N ARG A 986 21.24 4.06 24.56
CA ARG A 986 21.57 2.99 25.51
C ARG A 986 23.07 2.90 25.78
N ALA A 987 23.92 3.21 24.81
CA ALA A 987 25.37 3.26 24.98
C ALA A 987 25.80 4.45 25.85
N GLU A 988 25.19 5.62 25.69
CA GLU A 988 25.41 6.78 26.57
C GLU A 988 25.03 6.49 28.02
N GLU A 989 23.88 5.84 28.23
CA GLU A 989 23.44 5.41 29.55
C GLU A 989 24.39 4.39 30.20
N ALA A 990 25.05 3.56 29.39
CA ALA A 990 26.00 2.56 29.85
C ALA A 990 27.39 3.13 30.21
N GLY A 991 27.70 4.34 29.72
CA GLY A 991 28.92 5.09 30.07
C GLY A 991 29.69 5.62 28.86
N LYS A 992 30.58 6.58 29.11
CA LYS A 992 31.31 7.31 28.06
C LYS A 992 32.11 6.40 27.12
N GLU A 993 32.81 5.40 27.67
CA GLU A 993 33.61 4.46 26.87
C GLU A 993 32.73 3.59 25.95
N VAL A 994 31.53 3.21 26.41
CA VAL A 994 30.55 2.45 25.61
C VAL A 994 30.00 3.31 24.48
N SER A 995 29.67 4.57 24.77
CA SER A 995 29.20 5.55 23.78
C SER A 995 30.25 5.84 22.70
N GLU A 996 31.52 6.06 23.07
CA GLU A 996 32.60 6.26 22.11
C GLU A 996 32.78 5.05 21.18
N LYS A 997 32.67 3.83 21.73
CA LYS A 997 32.76 2.59 20.94
C LYS A 997 31.57 2.42 19.99
N ALA A 998 30.35 2.68 20.45
CA ALA A 998 29.14 2.59 19.65
C ALA A 998 29.12 3.62 18.52
N ASN A 999 29.45 4.88 18.82
CA ASN A 999 29.57 5.94 17.82
C ASN A 999 30.57 5.57 16.73
N LYS A 1000 31.74 5.05 17.11
CA LYS A 1000 32.75 4.62 16.13
C LYS A 1000 32.21 3.57 15.14
N ILE A 1001 31.53 2.54 15.64
CA ILE A 1001 30.94 1.47 14.81
C ILE A 1001 29.84 2.04 13.90
N ILE A 1002 29.02 2.95 14.42
CA ILE A 1002 27.92 3.56 13.66
C ILE A 1002 28.44 4.51 12.58
N ASP A 1003 29.45 5.32 12.87
CA ASP A 1003 30.09 6.22 11.89
C ASP A 1003 30.79 5.42 10.78
N GLU A 1004 31.44 4.30 11.13
CA GLU A 1004 31.98 3.35 10.16
C GLU A 1004 30.88 2.78 9.24
N GLY A 1005 29.73 2.38 9.81
CA GLY A 1005 28.57 1.92 9.03
C GLY A 1005 27.97 2.99 8.12
N LYS A 1006 27.77 4.22 8.62
CA LYS A 1006 27.20 5.36 7.87
C LYS A 1006 28.12 5.87 6.74
N SER A 1007 29.44 5.76 6.92
CA SER A 1007 30.42 6.24 5.95
C SER A 1007 30.70 5.25 4.81
N ARG A 1008 30.19 4.01 4.90
CA ARG A 1008 30.40 2.98 3.89
C ARG A 1008 29.65 3.30 2.58
N GLY A 1009 30.39 3.33 1.48
CA GLY A 1009 29.88 3.71 0.16
C GLY A 1009 29.35 5.15 0.07
N SER A 1010 29.73 6.03 1.02
CA SER A 1010 29.29 7.43 1.09
C SER A 1010 29.96 8.36 0.08
N LEU A 1011 31.10 7.95 -0.48
CA LEU A 1011 31.91 8.72 -1.41
C LEU A 1011 31.97 8.03 -2.77
N THR A 1012 32.23 8.80 -3.81
CA THR A 1012 32.52 8.30 -5.16
C THR A 1012 34.01 8.46 -5.42
N LEU A 1013 34.67 7.40 -5.87
CA LEU A 1013 36.10 7.38 -6.19
C LEU A 1013 36.39 8.21 -7.43
N LYS A 1014 35.50 8.15 -8.42
CA LYS A 1014 35.63 8.89 -9.67
C LYS A 1014 35.44 10.39 -9.48
N GLY A 1015 36.48 11.17 -9.81
CA GLY A 1015 36.48 12.63 -9.63
C GLY A 1015 36.93 13.11 -8.26
N PHE A 1016 37.44 12.21 -7.41
CA PHE A 1016 38.06 12.56 -6.13
C PHE A 1016 39.34 13.37 -6.34
N GLU A 1017 39.44 14.55 -5.72
CA GLU A 1017 40.67 15.36 -5.67
C GLU A 1017 41.04 15.68 -4.22
N LYS A 1018 42.31 15.49 -3.84
CA LYS A 1018 42.82 15.86 -2.51
C LYS A 1018 44.31 16.15 -2.55
N ASP A 1019 44.74 17.15 -1.78
CA ASP A 1019 46.15 17.43 -1.51
C ASP A 1019 46.60 16.65 -0.27
N VAL A 1020 47.71 15.93 -0.38
CA VAL A 1020 48.34 15.18 0.73
C VAL A 1020 49.83 15.45 0.78
N GLU A 1021 50.42 15.31 1.96
CA GLU A 1021 51.86 15.52 2.16
C GLU A 1021 52.52 14.19 2.53
N VAL A 1022 53.35 13.66 1.64
CA VAL A 1022 54.09 12.42 1.85
C VAL A 1022 55.57 12.76 1.90
N ASP A 1023 56.25 12.38 2.99
CA ASP A 1023 57.69 12.60 3.21
C ASP A 1023 58.16 14.05 2.99
N GLY A 1024 57.31 15.02 3.40
CA GLY A 1024 57.60 16.46 3.33
C GLY A 1024 57.31 17.11 1.98
N ARG A 1025 56.70 16.38 1.04
CA ARG A 1025 56.31 16.87 -0.30
C ARG A 1025 54.81 16.80 -0.49
N ARG A 1026 54.23 17.89 -1.00
CA ARG A 1026 52.80 17.98 -1.31
C ARG A 1026 52.48 17.39 -2.67
N HIS A 1027 51.57 16.42 -2.68
CA HIS A 1027 51.06 15.75 -3.87
C HIS A 1027 49.57 16.03 -4.03
N LYS A 1028 49.18 16.56 -5.19
CA LYS A 1028 47.77 16.66 -5.57
C LYS A 1028 47.35 15.37 -6.25
N VAL A 1029 46.45 14.61 -5.61
CA VAL A 1029 45.93 13.34 -6.12
C VAL A 1029 44.57 13.60 -6.78
N LYS A 1030 44.42 13.16 -8.03
CA LYS A 1030 43.15 13.17 -8.76
C LYS A 1030 42.81 11.77 -9.25
N VAL A 1031 41.69 11.22 -8.79
CA VAL A 1031 41.29 9.86 -9.19
C VAL A 1031 40.35 9.88 -10.39
N ILE A 1032 40.73 9.12 -11.42
CA ILE A 1032 40.04 9.02 -12.71
C ILE A 1032 39.06 7.84 -12.70
N ASP A 1033 39.48 6.71 -12.13
CA ASP A 1033 38.69 5.48 -12.05
C ASP A 1033 39.21 4.57 -10.94
N GLY A 1034 38.39 3.62 -10.52
CA GLY A 1034 38.80 2.58 -9.58
C GLY A 1034 37.84 1.41 -9.58
N GLU A 1035 38.38 0.20 -9.42
CA GLU A 1035 37.63 -1.05 -9.32
C GLU A 1035 38.23 -1.98 -8.27
N ALA A 1036 37.39 -2.84 -7.70
CA ALA A 1036 37.81 -3.94 -6.83
C ALA A 1036 37.28 -5.26 -7.41
N VAL A 1037 38.16 -6.24 -7.55
CA VAL A 1037 37.87 -7.53 -8.16
C VAL A 1037 38.45 -8.64 -7.30
N GLU A 1038 37.68 -9.70 -7.08
CA GLU A 1038 38.16 -10.92 -6.44
C GLU A 1038 38.90 -11.82 -7.44
N GLU A 1039 40.05 -12.36 -7.05
CA GLU A 1039 40.83 -13.30 -7.82
C GLU A 1039 41.19 -14.52 -6.96
N GLU A 1040 41.13 -15.71 -7.54
CA GLU A 1040 41.57 -16.94 -6.89
C GLU A 1040 42.98 -17.32 -7.37
N ARG A 1041 43.92 -17.47 -6.44
CA ARG A 1041 45.31 -17.85 -6.75
C ARG A 1041 45.82 -18.85 -5.72
N ASP A 1042 46.34 -19.99 -6.19
CA ASP A 1042 46.87 -21.07 -5.36
C ASP A 1042 45.88 -21.55 -4.26
N GLY A 1043 44.59 -21.60 -4.59
CA GLY A 1043 43.51 -21.99 -3.66
C GLY A 1043 43.21 -20.96 -2.56
N ARG A 1044 43.70 -19.72 -2.70
CA ARG A 1044 43.44 -18.59 -1.79
C ARG A 1044 42.66 -17.51 -2.54
N LYS A 1045 41.57 -17.03 -1.95
CA LYS A 1045 40.82 -15.86 -2.44
C LYS A 1045 41.57 -14.58 -2.09
N LEU A 1046 41.91 -13.80 -3.10
CA LEU A 1046 42.57 -12.50 -2.98
C LEU A 1046 41.64 -11.40 -3.49
N LEU A 1047 41.79 -10.20 -2.96
CA LEU A 1047 41.06 -9.02 -3.41
C LEU A 1047 42.01 -8.04 -4.06
N ARG A 1048 41.83 -7.76 -5.34
CA ARG A 1048 42.64 -6.82 -6.09
C ARG A 1048 41.88 -5.49 -6.25
N ILE A 1049 42.44 -4.43 -5.69
CA ILE A 1049 41.95 -3.05 -5.84
C ILE A 1049 42.85 -2.34 -6.84
N LYS A 1050 42.26 -1.84 -7.94
CA LYS A 1050 42.94 -1.04 -8.95
C LYS A 1050 42.42 0.39 -8.91
N ILE A 1051 43.32 1.36 -8.94
CA ILE A 1051 43.00 2.79 -8.87
C ILE A 1051 43.80 3.51 -9.94
N THR A 1052 43.12 4.16 -10.87
CA THR A 1052 43.74 5.00 -11.90
C THR A 1052 43.74 6.44 -11.40
N ALA A 1053 44.91 7.00 -11.11
CA ALA A 1053 45.03 8.35 -10.57
C ALA A 1053 46.13 9.17 -11.28
N GLU A 1054 45.94 10.49 -11.29
CA GLU A 1054 46.96 11.47 -11.64
C GLU A 1054 47.54 12.07 -10.36
N VAL A 1055 48.85 11.93 -10.16
CA VAL A 1055 49.57 12.45 -9.00
C VAL A 1055 50.71 13.33 -9.51
N GLY A 1056 50.67 14.63 -9.21
CA GLY A 1056 51.71 15.57 -9.65
C GLY A 1056 51.87 15.66 -11.18
N GLY A 1057 50.79 15.47 -11.95
CA GLY A 1057 50.81 15.48 -13.42
C GLY A 1057 51.17 14.15 -14.08
N VAL A 1058 51.45 13.10 -13.29
CA VAL A 1058 51.74 11.75 -13.80
C VAL A 1058 50.51 10.86 -13.60
N ARG A 1059 49.93 10.37 -14.69
CA ARG A 1059 48.83 9.40 -14.68
C ARG A 1059 49.39 7.98 -14.54
N SER A 1060 48.86 7.19 -13.62
CA SER A 1060 49.27 5.80 -13.39
C SER A 1060 48.15 4.94 -12.83
N ASP A 1061 48.27 3.63 -13.05
CA ASP A 1061 47.39 2.61 -12.50
C ASP A 1061 48.06 1.95 -11.30
N TYR A 1062 47.41 2.08 -10.15
CA TYR A 1062 47.89 1.63 -8.85
C TYR A 1062 47.12 0.40 -8.42
N THR A 1063 47.81 -0.72 -8.20
CA THR A 1063 47.17 -2.01 -7.86
C THR A 1063 47.62 -2.50 -6.49
N ILE A 1064 46.67 -2.76 -5.60
CA ILE A 1064 46.88 -3.36 -4.28
C ILE A 1064 46.20 -4.72 -4.26
N THR A 1065 46.91 -5.76 -3.81
CA THR A 1065 46.34 -7.11 -3.69
C THR A 1065 46.27 -7.51 -2.22
N TYR A 1066 45.06 -7.65 -1.70
CA TYR A 1066 44.76 -8.10 -0.35
C TYR A 1066 44.63 -9.61 -0.27
N GLY A 1067 45.21 -10.15 0.80
CA GLY A 1067 45.13 -11.55 1.16
C GLY A 1067 44.96 -11.71 2.67
N ARG A 1068 44.74 -12.95 3.08
CA ARG A 1068 44.75 -13.37 4.48
C ARG A 1068 46.04 -14.13 4.79
N TYR A 1069 46.71 -13.77 5.88
CA TYR A 1069 48.03 -14.30 6.22
C TYR A 1069 48.15 -14.66 7.70
N GLY A 1070 48.90 -15.73 7.99
CA GLY A 1070 49.17 -16.21 9.35
C GLY A 1070 48.01 -16.99 9.99
N ASP A 1071 48.28 -17.54 11.18
CA ASP A 1071 47.30 -18.32 11.96
C ASP A 1071 46.12 -17.47 12.46
N ASP A 1072 46.35 -16.16 12.62
CA ASP A 1072 45.34 -15.17 13.05
C ASP A 1072 44.46 -14.62 11.88
N ASN A 1073 44.61 -15.16 10.67
CA ASN A 1073 43.85 -14.75 9.49
C ASN A 1073 43.91 -13.22 9.21
N GLU A 1074 45.10 -12.63 9.37
CA GLU A 1074 45.30 -11.19 9.31
C GLU A 1074 45.12 -10.65 7.88
N THR A 1075 44.36 -9.56 7.73
CA THR A 1075 44.15 -8.88 6.43
C THR A 1075 45.35 -7.99 6.10
N ARG A 1076 46.10 -8.35 5.04
CA ARG A 1076 47.20 -7.52 4.52
C ARG A 1076 47.11 -7.38 3.01
N GLY A 1077 47.37 -6.17 2.54
CA GLY A 1077 47.47 -5.79 1.13
C GLY A 1077 48.90 -5.47 0.75
N PHE A 1078 49.33 -6.00 -0.40
CA PHE A 1078 50.67 -5.77 -0.93
C PHE A 1078 50.58 -5.07 -2.29
N ALA A 1079 51.46 -4.09 -2.47
CA ALA A 1079 51.68 -3.38 -3.71
C ALA A 1079 53.19 -3.19 -3.92
N TYR A 1080 53.62 -3.08 -5.17
CA TYR A 1080 55.02 -2.95 -5.55
C TYR A 1080 55.22 -1.77 -6.50
N ALA A 1081 56.26 -0.99 -6.25
CA ALA A 1081 56.61 0.13 -7.11
C ALA A 1081 57.31 -0.32 -8.39
N ARG A 1082 56.96 0.33 -9.51
CA ARG A 1082 57.43 -0.05 -10.85
C ARG A 1082 58.75 0.61 -11.20
N ALA A 1083 59.66 -0.16 -11.81
CA ALA A 1083 60.96 0.34 -12.23
C ALA A 1083 60.90 1.22 -13.50
N ASP A 1084 59.90 0.95 -14.36
CA ASP A 1084 59.63 1.65 -15.61
C ASP A 1084 58.72 2.89 -15.45
N ALA A 1085 58.25 3.17 -14.23
CA ALA A 1085 57.48 4.36 -13.95
C ALA A 1085 58.35 5.63 -14.05
N PRO A 1086 57.78 6.78 -14.47
CA PRO A 1086 58.52 8.05 -14.50
C PRO A 1086 59.12 8.37 -13.13
N GLY A 1087 60.44 8.57 -13.05
CA GLY A 1087 61.14 8.79 -11.78
C GLY A 1087 61.69 7.52 -11.08
N GLY A 1088 61.44 6.34 -11.66
CA GLY A 1088 61.86 5.05 -11.10
C GLY A 1088 61.08 4.62 -9.86
N ARG A 1089 61.54 3.53 -9.22
CA ARG A 1089 60.81 2.87 -8.12
C ARG A 1089 60.51 3.77 -6.93
N GLU A 1090 61.42 4.66 -6.54
CA GLU A 1090 61.19 5.52 -5.36
C GLU A 1090 60.08 6.53 -5.59
N GLU A 1091 60.07 7.19 -6.75
CA GLU A 1091 59.07 8.21 -7.04
C GLU A 1091 57.69 7.58 -7.27
N ASP A 1092 57.63 6.38 -7.87
CA ASP A 1092 56.38 5.61 -8.00
C ASP A 1092 55.84 5.15 -6.64
N ALA A 1093 56.72 4.72 -5.72
CA ALA A 1093 56.33 4.36 -4.36
C ALA A 1093 55.76 5.55 -3.58
N GLU A 1094 56.39 6.73 -3.70
CA GLU A 1094 55.94 7.98 -3.06
C GLU A 1094 54.55 8.39 -3.59
N ARG A 1095 54.34 8.36 -4.92
CA ARG A 1095 53.03 8.67 -5.52
C ARG A 1095 51.96 7.66 -5.11
N PHE A 1096 52.28 6.37 -5.06
CA PHE A 1096 51.33 5.34 -4.64
C PHE A 1096 50.97 5.50 -3.16
N ALA A 1097 51.95 5.77 -2.28
CA ALA A 1097 51.67 6.09 -0.89
C ALA A 1097 50.74 7.32 -0.74
N ALA A 1098 50.93 8.35 -1.56
CA ALA A 1098 50.06 9.53 -1.61
C ALA A 1098 48.62 9.16 -2.01
N VAL A 1099 48.42 8.29 -3.00
CA VAL A 1099 47.06 7.82 -3.38
C VAL A 1099 46.38 7.10 -2.23
N ILE A 1100 47.09 6.20 -1.54
CA ILE A 1100 46.54 5.43 -0.42
C ILE A 1100 46.18 6.36 0.74
N GLU A 1101 47.07 7.29 1.11
CA GLU A 1101 46.83 8.24 2.18
C GLU A 1101 45.71 9.23 1.85
N ALA A 1102 45.62 9.68 0.59
CA ALA A 1102 44.55 10.56 0.15
C ALA A 1102 43.18 9.90 0.31
N LEU A 1103 43.07 8.63 -0.12
CA LEU A 1103 41.81 7.90 -0.14
C LEU A 1103 41.41 7.36 1.23
N THR A 1104 42.36 6.89 2.04
CA THR A 1104 42.08 6.21 3.31
C THR A 1104 42.30 7.10 4.54
N GLY A 1105 43.07 8.18 4.40
CA GLY A 1105 43.50 9.04 5.50
C GLY A 1105 44.61 8.44 6.37
N VAL A 1106 45.15 7.27 6.00
CA VAL A 1106 46.21 6.57 6.73
C VAL A 1106 47.38 6.30 5.79
N LYS A 1107 48.59 6.60 6.25
CA LYS A 1107 49.82 6.37 5.49
C LYS A 1107 50.20 4.88 5.47
N PRO A 1108 50.45 4.27 4.30
CA PRO A 1108 50.88 2.88 4.22
C PRO A 1108 52.33 2.71 4.65
N LYS A 1109 52.73 1.48 4.99
CA LYS A 1109 54.13 1.17 5.29
C LYS A 1109 54.89 0.88 4.00
N VAL A 1110 56.06 1.50 3.83
CA VAL A 1110 56.90 1.33 2.63
C VAL A 1110 58.23 0.71 3.04
N TYR A 1111 58.61 -0.40 2.40
CA TYR A 1111 59.82 -1.15 2.71
C TYR A 1111 60.69 -1.32 1.46
N ARG A 1112 62.01 -1.08 1.60
CA ARG A 1112 62.99 -1.38 0.57
C ARG A 1112 63.54 -2.78 0.79
N LYS A 1113 63.40 -3.67 -0.19
CA LYS A 1113 63.95 -5.03 -0.15
C LYS A 1113 65.39 -5.05 -0.67
N SER A 1114 66.14 -6.09 -0.30
CA SER A 1114 67.55 -6.27 -0.65
C SER A 1114 67.78 -6.50 -2.16
N ASP A 1115 66.75 -6.93 -2.88
CA ASP A 1115 66.72 -7.09 -4.35
C ASP A 1115 66.42 -5.78 -5.09
N GLY A 1116 66.24 -4.67 -4.37
CA GLY A 1116 65.97 -3.36 -4.92
C GLY A 1116 64.50 -3.09 -5.25
N ASP A 1117 63.57 -4.01 -4.93
CA ASP A 1117 62.14 -3.75 -5.01
C ASP A 1117 61.66 -2.91 -3.81
N ILE A 1118 60.61 -2.12 -4.04
CA ILE A 1118 59.96 -1.33 -2.99
C ILE A 1118 58.54 -1.86 -2.80
N GLU A 1119 58.28 -2.38 -1.61
CA GLU A 1119 57.01 -2.98 -1.21
C GLU A 1119 56.20 -2.00 -0.36
N ILE A 1120 54.94 -1.83 -0.69
CA ILE A 1120 53.96 -1.03 0.03
C ILE A 1120 52.97 -1.99 0.70
N VAL A 1121 52.85 -1.89 2.02
CA VAL A 1121 52.02 -2.77 2.85
C VAL A 1121 50.85 -1.99 3.44
N CYS A 1122 49.64 -2.45 3.13
CA CYS A 1122 48.38 -1.92 3.62
C CYS A 1122 47.74 -2.90 4.61
N GLY A 1123 47.43 -2.44 5.82
CA GLY A 1123 46.65 -3.22 6.80
C GLY A 1123 45.13 -3.05 6.68
N ARG A 1124 44.38 -3.73 7.56
CA ARG A 1124 42.90 -3.67 7.61
C ARG A 1124 42.31 -2.26 7.64
N THR A 1125 42.94 -1.32 8.35
CA THR A 1125 42.47 0.08 8.42
C THR A 1125 42.47 0.77 7.05
N HIS A 1126 43.42 0.45 6.17
CA HIS A 1126 43.44 0.99 4.81
C HIS A 1126 42.29 0.38 3.98
N LEU A 1127 42.05 -0.92 4.14
CA LEU A 1127 40.94 -1.61 3.48
C LEU A 1127 39.58 -1.03 3.90
N GLU A 1128 39.38 -0.78 5.20
CA GLU A 1128 38.20 -0.10 5.73
C GLU A 1128 38.07 1.34 5.19
N GLY A 1129 39.19 2.05 5.01
CA GLY A 1129 39.22 3.36 4.34
C GLY A 1129 38.73 3.31 2.88
N PHE A 1130 39.09 2.26 2.13
CA PHE A 1130 38.62 2.06 0.75
C PHE A 1130 37.12 1.74 0.68
N MET A 1131 36.53 1.16 1.73
CA MET A 1131 35.09 0.85 1.79
C MET A 1131 34.19 2.10 1.85
N ARG A 1132 34.76 3.29 2.02
CA ARG A 1132 34.01 4.55 1.93
C ARG A 1132 33.56 4.85 0.50
N TYR A 1133 34.21 4.28 -0.50
CA TYR A 1133 33.92 4.55 -1.90
C TYR A 1133 32.97 3.49 -2.48
N THR A 1134 31.87 3.94 -3.09
CA THR A 1134 30.82 3.06 -3.62
C THR A 1134 31.37 2.04 -4.61
N GLU A 1135 32.36 2.42 -5.43
CA GLU A 1135 32.97 1.58 -6.46
C GLU A 1135 33.77 0.39 -5.90
N LEU A 1136 34.18 0.44 -4.62
CA LEU A 1136 34.96 -0.62 -3.99
C LEU A 1136 34.21 -1.33 -2.86
N ALA A 1137 33.23 -0.67 -2.23
CA ALA A 1137 32.64 -1.08 -0.97
C ALA A 1137 31.99 -2.49 -1.01
N ASP A 1138 31.33 -2.83 -2.11
CA ASP A 1138 30.63 -4.12 -2.28
C ASP A 1138 31.60 -5.28 -2.50
N ALA A 1139 32.58 -5.12 -3.40
CA ALA A 1139 33.59 -6.15 -3.64
C ALA A 1139 34.51 -6.38 -2.43
N ILE A 1140 34.85 -5.31 -1.69
CA ILE A 1140 35.58 -5.46 -0.42
C ILE A 1140 34.72 -6.22 0.62
N LYS A 1141 33.41 -5.98 0.64
CA LYS A 1141 32.47 -6.66 1.55
C LYS A 1141 32.46 -8.15 1.30
N GLU A 1142 32.16 -8.53 0.06
CA GLU A 1142 32.00 -9.91 -0.36
C GLU A 1142 33.27 -10.70 -0.03
N TRP A 1143 34.43 -10.13 -0.35
CA TRP A 1143 35.70 -10.78 -0.05
C TRP A 1143 35.97 -10.95 1.45
N LEU A 1144 35.65 -9.94 2.27
CA LEU A 1144 35.78 -10.04 3.73
C LEU A 1144 34.85 -11.11 4.32
N GLU A 1145 33.63 -11.26 3.77
CA GLU A 1145 32.65 -12.27 4.19
C GLU A 1145 33.11 -13.69 3.83
N GLU A 1146 33.54 -13.89 2.59
CA GLU A 1146 33.98 -15.20 2.11
C GLU A 1146 35.27 -15.67 2.78
N THR A 1147 36.19 -14.75 3.09
CA THR A 1147 37.45 -15.06 3.77
C THR A 1147 37.33 -15.10 5.30
N SER A 1148 36.17 -14.74 5.86
CA SER A 1148 35.89 -14.82 7.30
C SER A 1148 35.46 -16.22 7.77
N ARG A 1149 34.94 -17.06 6.87
CA ARG A 1149 34.46 -18.41 7.22
C ARG A 1149 35.60 -19.42 7.16
N ARG A 1150 36.34 -19.56 8.27
CA ARG A 1150 37.02 -20.79 8.64
C ARG A 1150 37.16 -20.88 10.15
#